data_AF-A0A3L6RLS7-F1
#
_entry.id   AF-A0A3L6RLS7-F1
#
_cell.length_a   1.000
_cell.length_b   1.000
_cell.length_c   1.000
_cell.angle_alpha   90.00
_cell.angle_beta   90.00
_cell.angle_gamma   90.00
#
_symmetry.space_group_name_H-M   'P 1'
#
loop_
_entity.id
_entity.type
_entity.pdbx_description
1 polymer ?
#
loop_
_entity_poly.entity_id
_entity_poly.type
_entity_poly.pdbx_seq_one_letter_code
_entity_poly.pdbx_strand_id
1 'polypeptide(L)'
;MDAIEAEEGPFLANDAKLHAGICRAFLPAVSKLSTIFPFIEASRPRSKSGIQALCSLHVALDKAKGLLQHCADSSRLYLAITSETVLLKFEKSRSQLQESLRRVESIVPEDISCKITEIVSELEEIVFTLDRSEKEAGDDVINLLQRNNKTNGSSDSGELEVFHMAALKLGITSSRAALTERRALKKLIEKARSDDDKRKELVVSYLYNLMRKYSKFFRSEAGDDTDSQGSSPCSPTVLGMDDMYGPYGNGRAFSRQLSSIQSFNSRFGSFNSRLGSFNCRRGGGPRSENMSMPPEELRCPISLQLMYDPVIISSGQTYERVCIEKWFNDGHSTCPKTQQQLAHLSLTPNYCVKALIASWCEQNDFPVPDGPPGSFDVNWRLAFSDTEATGCVPVESFDSTNVKSVKVVPMENMRKEEPANSESGTLDDSSCNDFDLNEGYGNLLLLLHERSNMNKQCRLVEQIRYLLKDDEEARIQLGSNGFAEALVEFLRNAVSDGNEKAQEVGAMALFNLAVNNNRNKGLLLSAGVVDLLEQMISNPRLFGPATALYLNLSCLPDAKAVIGSSQAVSFLVDRLYSQEAGDTKSSSCKHDALYTLYNLSNHQASVPVLLTAGIVDALHCLLTESPATEGLGWTEKALAVLISLAATQAGRKDIMSTPGLVSTLATLLDTGEPTEQEQAVSCLLVMCTADDKCIAPVLQEGVVPSLVSISAAGTGRGREKAQKLLKLFREQRQRDAPPPQQQQSQLTEAGNGGAIVCHRESKPLCKSKSRKLGRTLSSLWKNRGFSLYQC
;
A
#
# COMPACT_ATOMS: atom_id res chain seq x y z
N MET A 1 10.06 32.27 2.15
CA MET A 1 8.84 31.97 2.93
C MET A 1 8.23 30.71 2.35
N ASP A 2 8.96 29.60 2.22
CA ASP A 2 9.71 28.83 3.25
C ASP A 2 8.85 27.63 3.62
N ALA A 3 8.92 26.61 2.75
CA ALA A 3 8.49 25.28 3.12
C ALA A 3 9.44 24.83 4.24
N ILE A 4 8.89 24.65 5.44
CA ILE A 4 9.59 23.98 6.52
C ILE A 4 9.65 22.51 6.10
N GLU A 5 10.79 22.11 5.53
CA GLU A 5 11.14 20.70 5.45
C GLU A 5 11.06 20.14 6.86
N ALA A 6 10.29 19.06 7.04
CA ALA A 6 10.24 18.38 8.31
C ALA A 6 11.63 17.79 8.57
N GLU A 7 12.38 18.36 9.51
CA GLU A 7 13.62 17.76 9.99
C GLU A 7 13.30 16.39 10.58
N GLU A 8 13.57 15.34 9.80
CA GLU A 8 13.63 13.98 10.33
C GLU A 8 14.66 13.96 11.46
N GLY A 9 14.23 13.54 12.65
CA GLY A 9 15.08 13.55 13.84
C GLY A 9 16.39 12.77 13.63
N PRO A 10 17.50 13.19 14.25
CA PRO A 10 18.81 12.62 13.98
C PRO A 10 18.86 11.12 14.33
N PHE A 11 19.11 10.29 13.31
CA PHE A 11 19.35 8.85 13.46
C PHE A 11 20.40 8.57 14.54
N LEU A 12 20.05 7.75 15.53
CA LEU A 12 20.97 7.29 16.56
C LEU A 12 21.51 5.90 16.20
N ALA A 13 22.77 5.62 16.53
CA ALA A 13 23.40 4.33 16.18
C ALA A 13 22.70 3.09 16.80
N ASN A 14 21.88 3.30 17.82
CA ASN A 14 21.08 2.27 18.49
C ASN A 14 19.74 1.97 17.78
N ASP A 15 19.35 2.77 16.77
CA ASP A 15 18.11 2.58 16.01
C ASP A 15 18.24 1.49 14.94
N ALA A 16 19.47 1.14 14.56
CA ALA A 16 19.77 0.09 13.60
C ALA A 16 19.28 -1.29 14.09
N LYS A 17 18.36 -1.92 13.35
CA LYS A 17 17.78 -3.23 13.70
C LYS A 17 18.73 -4.41 13.46
N LEU A 18 19.72 -4.23 12.58
CA LEU A 18 20.75 -5.18 12.20
C LEU A 18 21.96 -4.40 11.63
N HIS A 19 23.14 -5.02 11.50
CA HIS A 19 24.37 -4.36 11.01
C HIS A 19 24.80 -3.18 11.89
N ALA A 20 24.52 -3.25 13.19
CA ALA A 20 24.78 -2.15 14.14
C ALA A 20 26.28 -1.83 14.30
N GLY A 21 27.19 -2.76 13.96
CA GLY A 21 28.63 -2.47 13.88
C GLY A 21 28.97 -1.50 12.74
N ILE A 22 28.50 -1.80 11.53
CA ILE A 22 28.66 -0.97 10.33
C ILE A 22 28.05 0.43 10.54
N CYS A 23 26.83 0.48 11.11
CA CYS A 23 26.15 1.75 11.38
C CYS A 23 26.90 2.61 12.42
N ARG A 24 27.41 2.00 13.51
CA ARG A 24 28.24 2.70 14.51
C ARG A 24 29.55 3.23 13.95
N ALA A 25 30.17 2.54 13.00
CA ALA A 25 31.39 3.02 12.34
C ALA A 25 31.11 4.19 11.39
N PHE A 26 30.00 4.17 10.64
CA PHE A 26 29.71 5.20 9.63
C PHE A 26 29.06 6.47 10.19
N LEU A 27 28.17 6.34 11.18
CA LEU A 27 27.36 7.46 11.69
C LEU A 27 28.18 8.67 12.18
N PRO A 28 29.31 8.54 12.91
CA PRO A 28 30.08 9.69 13.37
C PRO A 28 30.54 10.60 12.23
N ALA A 29 31.07 10.02 11.14
CA ALA A 29 31.53 10.77 9.97
C ALA A 29 30.36 11.45 9.23
N VAL A 30 29.22 10.75 9.07
CA VAL A 30 28.00 11.32 8.45
C VAL A 30 27.41 12.45 9.30
N SER A 31 27.45 12.33 10.62
CA SER A 31 26.98 13.37 11.57
C SER A 31 27.89 14.60 11.56
N LYS A 32 29.21 14.43 11.67
CA LYS A 32 30.19 15.52 11.50
C LYS A 32 30.04 16.23 10.16
N LEU A 33 29.87 15.48 9.07
CA LEU A 33 29.64 16.07 7.76
C LEU A 33 28.32 16.84 7.69
N SER A 34 27.25 16.32 8.29
CA SER A 34 25.95 17.00 8.33
C SER A 34 26.01 18.34 9.08
N THR A 35 26.79 18.45 10.17
CA THR A 35 26.95 19.73 10.90
C THR A 35 27.85 20.73 10.18
N ILE A 36 28.81 20.26 9.36
CA ILE A 36 29.71 21.12 8.59
C ILE A 36 29.11 21.54 7.22
N PHE A 37 28.18 20.76 6.66
CA PHE A 37 27.59 21.02 5.33
C PHE A 37 27.00 22.44 5.14
N PRO A 38 26.26 23.05 6.09
CA PRO A 38 25.77 24.43 5.94
C PRO A 38 26.88 25.48 5.79
N PHE A 39 28.04 25.27 6.44
CA PHE A 39 29.20 26.16 6.34
C PHE A 39 29.93 25.99 4.99
N ILE A 40 29.95 24.77 4.45
CA ILE A 40 30.42 24.49 3.08
C ILE A 40 29.50 25.21 2.08
N GLU A 41 28.18 25.08 2.20
CA GLU A 41 27.22 25.74 1.32
C GLU A 41 27.30 27.27 1.37
N ALA A 42 27.51 27.83 2.57
CA ALA A 42 27.72 29.27 2.77
C ALA A 42 28.94 29.82 2.00
N SER A 43 29.90 28.98 1.60
CA SER A 43 31.04 29.37 0.76
C SER A 43 30.66 29.74 -0.69
N ARG A 44 29.42 29.43 -1.12
CA ARG A 44 28.79 29.84 -2.40
C ARG A 44 29.73 29.79 -3.62
N PRO A 45 30.07 28.60 -4.12
CA PRO A 45 30.97 28.44 -5.26
C PRO A 45 30.46 29.20 -6.50
N ARG A 46 31.26 30.15 -7.01
CA ARG A 46 30.90 30.95 -8.21
C ARG A 46 31.27 30.28 -9.54
N SER A 47 31.91 29.10 -9.49
CA SER A 47 32.31 28.32 -10.66
C SER A 47 31.36 27.15 -10.91
N LYS A 48 31.14 26.79 -12.19
CA LYS A 48 30.31 25.63 -12.57
C LYS A 48 30.82 24.33 -11.95
N SER A 49 32.14 24.15 -11.91
CA SER A 49 32.80 23.00 -11.28
C SER A 49 32.55 22.94 -9.77
N GLY A 50 32.60 24.09 -9.08
CA GLY A 50 32.38 24.14 -7.64
C GLY A 50 30.93 23.89 -7.23
N ILE A 51 29.97 24.41 -8.00
CA ILE A 51 28.54 24.08 -7.82
C ILE A 51 28.32 22.57 -8.02
N GLN A 52 28.91 21.99 -9.08
CA GLN A 52 28.81 20.54 -9.33
C GLN A 52 29.44 19.70 -8.22
N ALA A 53 30.57 20.13 -7.63
CA ALA A 53 31.18 19.47 -6.48
C ALA A 53 30.27 19.50 -5.25
N LEU A 54 29.69 20.66 -4.92
CA LEU A 54 28.75 20.82 -3.80
C LEU A 54 27.48 19.95 -3.97
N CYS A 55 26.88 19.95 -5.17
CA CYS A 55 25.73 19.08 -5.46
C CYS A 55 26.08 17.58 -5.38
N SER A 56 27.31 17.20 -5.77
CA SER A 56 27.77 15.81 -5.65
C SER A 56 27.91 15.40 -4.17
N LEU A 57 28.44 16.29 -3.34
CA LEU A 57 28.57 16.09 -1.88
C LEU A 57 27.20 15.96 -1.21
N HIS A 58 26.25 16.82 -1.55
CA HIS A 58 24.87 16.78 -1.04
C HIS A 58 24.20 15.43 -1.33
N VAL A 59 24.20 15.01 -2.61
CA VAL A 59 23.63 13.73 -3.05
C VAL A 59 24.34 12.53 -2.41
N ALA A 60 25.66 12.61 -2.15
CA ALA A 60 26.39 11.56 -1.44
C ALA A 60 26.05 11.50 0.05
N LEU A 61 25.85 12.66 0.69
CA LEU A 61 25.45 12.78 2.09
C LEU A 61 24.03 12.23 2.33
N ASP A 62 23.07 12.57 1.47
CA ASP A 62 21.69 12.08 1.63
C ASP A 62 21.58 10.58 1.34
N LYS A 63 22.38 10.05 0.40
CA LYS A 63 22.53 8.59 0.23
C LYS A 63 23.09 7.92 1.47
N ALA A 64 24.07 8.53 2.13
CA ALA A 64 24.66 8.01 3.36
C ALA A 64 23.64 7.98 4.52
N LYS A 65 22.86 9.07 4.71
CA LYS A 65 21.74 9.13 5.65
C LYS A 65 20.68 8.07 5.34
N GLY A 66 20.26 7.95 4.07
CA GLY A 66 19.27 6.97 3.64
C GLY A 66 19.70 5.51 3.81
N LEU A 67 21.00 5.20 3.72
CA LEU A 67 21.55 3.87 4.02
C LEU A 67 21.51 3.54 5.51
N LEU A 68 21.80 4.51 6.38
CA LEU A 68 21.64 4.37 7.83
C LEU A 68 20.17 4.12 8.17
N GLN A 69 19.26 4.98 7.69
CA GLN A 69 17.82 4.86 7.91
C GLN A 69 17.26 3.51 7.41
N HIS A 70 17.73 3.02 6.26
CA HIS A 70 17.36 1.68 5.75
C HIS A 70 17.68 0.54 6.73
N CYS A 71 18.76 0.65 7.51
CA CYS A 71 19.14 -0.33 8.53
C CYS A 71 18.30 -0.21 9.84
N ALA A 72 17.71 0.96 10.13
CA ALA A 72 16.72 1.10 11.20
C ALA A 72 15.32 0.65 10.77
N ASP A 73 14.88 0.93 9.55
CA ASP A 73 13.47 0.72 9.16
C ASP A 73 13.15 -0.69 8.62
N SER A 74 14.11 -1.33 7.95
CA SER A 74 13.88 -2.62 7.26
C SER A 74 13.62 -3.80 8.20
N SER A 75 13.21 -4.93 7.62
CA SER A 75 13.12 -6.22 8.33
C SER A 75 14.52 -6.77 8.64
N ARG A 76 14.70 -7.36 9.83
CA ARG A 76 15.96 -8.03 10.20
C ARG A 76 16.26 -9.22 9.30
N LEU A 77 15.27 -10.06 9.00
CA LEU A 77 15.41 -11.17 8.07
C LEU A 77 15.88 -10.69 6.69
N TYR A 78 15.27 -9.62 6.16
CA TYR A 78 15.66 -9.06 4.87
C TYR A 78 17.08 -8.47 4.89
N LEU A 79 17.47 -7.75 5.97
CA LEU A 79 18.81 -7.21 6.14
C LEU A 79 19.87 -8.32 6.30
N ALA A 80 19.52 -9.46 6.93
CA ALA A 80 20.43 -10.59 7.08
C ALA A 80 20.72 -11.26 5.73
N ILE A 81 19.68 -11.56 4.95
CA ILE A 81 19.85 -12.19 3.62
C ILE A 81 20.42 -11.24 2.55
N THR A 82 20.46 -9.93 2.80
CA THR A 82 21.09 -8.92 1.92
C THR A 82 22.38 -8.34 2.49
N SER A 83 22.93 -8.94 3.55
CA SER A 83 24.09 -8.47 4.31
C SER A 83 25.29 -8.05 3.46
N GLU A 84 25.74 -8.90 2.52
CA GLU A 84 26.86 -8.59 1.62
C GLU A 84 26.54 -7.41 0.67
N THR A 85 25.30 -7.29 0.21
CA THR A 85 24.85 -6.15 -0.62
C THR A 85 24.75 -4.86 0.19
N VAL A 86 24.38 -4.95 1.47
CA VAL A 86 24.38 -3.80 2.41
C VAL A 86 25.82 -3.35 2.64
N LEU A 87 26.75 -4.26 2.94
CA LEU A 87 28.18 -3.97 3.12
C LEU A 87 28.76 -3.19 1.92
N LEU A 88 28.59 -3.72 0.70
CA LEU A 88 29.05 -3.07 -0.54
C LEU A 88 28.44 -1.66 -0.75
N LYS A 89 27.20 -1.42 -0.30
CA LYS A 89 26.58 -0.09 -0.35
C LYS A 89 27.23 0.88 0.63
N PHE A 90 27.57 0.44 1.84
CA PHE A 90 28.31 1.27 2.81
C PHE A 90 29.71 1.60 2.29
N GLU A 91 30.46 0.62 1.78
CA GLU A 91 31.78 0.85 1.16
C GLU A 91 31.71 1.86 0.02
N LYS A 92 30.76 1.69 -0.91
CA LYS A 92 30.54 2.62 -2.02
C LYS A 92 30.14 4.02 -1.53
N SER A 93 29.31 4.12 -0.50
CA SER A 93 28.90 5.41 0.06
C SER A 93 30.06 6.14 0.74
N ARG A 94 30.93 5.41 1.45
CA ARG A 94 32.17 5.94 2.06
C ARG A 94 33.11 6.52 0.99
N SER A 95 33.36 5.78 -0.09
CA SER A 95 34.18 6.26 -1.20
C SER A 95 33.56 7.45 -1.95
N GLN A 96 32.24 7.47 -2.14
CA GLN A 96 31.55 8.62 -2.77
C GLN A 96 31.61 9.88 -1.90
N LEU A 97 31.55 9.75 -0.57
CA LEU A 97 31.75 10.86 0.35
C LEU A 97 33.19 11.38 0.31
N GLN A 98 34.19 10.50 0.39
CA GLN A 98 35.61 10.86 0.31
C GLN A 98 35.93 11.62 -0.98
N GLU A 99 35.49 11.11 -2.14
CA GLU A 99 35.73 11.74 -3.43
C GLU A 99 35.04 13.12 -3.53
N SER A 100 33.79 13.22 -3.06
CA SER A 100 33.04 14.48 -3.08
C SER A 100 33.64 15.52 -2.14
N LEU A 101 34.12 15.11 -0.97
CA LEU A 101 34.80 15.98 0.00
C LEU A 101 36.11 16.53 -0.54
N ARG A 102 37.00 15.68 -1.07
CA ARG A 102 38.27 16.10 -1.68
C ARG A 102 38.08 17.08 -2.86
N ARG A 103 36.97 16.98 -3.61
CA ARG A 103 36.61 17.95 -4.66
C ARG A 103 36.21 19.31 -4.08
N VAL A 104 35.49 19.32 -2.95
CA VAL A 104 34.99 20.52 -2.27
C VAL A 104 36.07 21.23 -1.44
N GLU A 105 37.06 20.49 -0.92
CA GLU A 105 38.21 20.99 -0.16
C GLU A 105 38.88 22.20 -0.85
N SER A 106 39.10 22.12 -2.16
CA SER A 106 39.73 23.19 -2.97
C SER A 106 38.91 24.49 -3.16
N ILE A 107 37.68 24.54 -2.66
CA ILE A 107 36.71 25.63 -2.91
C ILE A 107 36.34 26.38 -1.63
N VAL A 108 36.57 25.79 -0.46
CA VAL A 108 36.17 26.35 0.84
C VAL A 108 37.33 27.11 1.53
N PRO A 109 37.04 28.01 2.49
CA PRO A 109 38.07 28.61 3.35
C PRO A 109 38.89 27.57 4.13
N GLU A 110 40.13 27.93 4.48
CA GLU A 110 41.11 27.05 5.14
C GLU A 110 40.58 26.43 6.44
N ASP A 111 39.86 27.19 7.26
CA ASP A 111 39.20 26.71 8.51
C ASP A 111 38.18 25.58 8.28
N ILE A 112 37.56 25.54 7.10
CA ILE A 112 36.62 24.49 6.70
C ILE A 112 37.38 23.36 6.00
N SER A 113 38.40 23.70 5.19
CA SER A 113 39.29 22.73 4.56
C SER A 113 39.89 21.77 5.58
N CYS A 114 40.48 22.27 6.68
CA CYS A 114 41.05 21.41 7.73
C CYS A 114 40.04 20.41 8.32
N LYS A 115 38.77 20.83 8.50
CA LYS A 115 37.69 19.96 8.99
C LYS A 115 37.25 18.93 7.95
N ILE A 116 37.29 19.30 6.67
CA ILE A 116 37.08 18.35 5.57
C ILE A 116 38.19 17.31 5.57
N THR A 117 39.46 17.70 5.70
CA THR A 117 40.61 16.77 5.75
C THR A 117 40.52 15.81 6.95
N GLU A 118 40.06 16.28 8.11
CA GLU A 118 39.78 15.44 9.29
C GLU A 118 38.72 14.37 8.95
N ILE A 119 37.56 14.76 8.41
CA ILE A 119 36.48 13.82 8.03
C ILE A 119 36.93 12.85 6.94
N VAL A 120 37.74 13.29 5.96
CA VAL A 120 38.28 12.40 4.92
C VAL A 120 39.21 11.35 5.53
N SER A 121 40.08 11.74 6.45
CA SER A 121 40.95 10.79 7.19
C SER A 121 40.12 9.80 8.02
N GLU A 122 39.11 10.27 8.75
CA GLU A 122 38.21 9.38 9.50
C GLU A 122 37.45 8.42 8.59
N LEU A 123 37.00 8.86 7.41
CA LEU A 123 36.39 7.99 6.40
C LEU A 123 37.38 6.97 5.84
N GLU A 124 38.68 7.27 5.78
CA GLU A 124 39.72 6.35 5.28
C GLU A 124 39.97 5.19 6.26
N GLU A 125 40.02 5.47 7.56
CA GLU A 125 40.21 4.48 8.64
C GLU A 125 38.98 3.59 8.92
N ILE A 126 37.78 3.96 8.43
CA ILE A 126 36.58 3.14 8.61
C ILE A 126 36.67 1.84 7.79
N VAL A 127 36.79 0.72 8.52
CA VAL A 127 36.63 -0.65 8.01
C VAL A 127 35.23 -1.16 8.38
N PHE A 128 34.44 -1.58 7.39
CA PHE A 128 33.15 -2.19 7.62
C PHE A 128 33.27 -3.70 7.75
N THR A 129 32.70 -4.27 8.81
CA THR A 129 32.67 -5.72 9.05
C THR A 129 31.24 -6.16 9.34
N LEU A 130 30.83 -7.29 8.74
CA LEU A 130 29.56 -7.95 9.06
C LEU A 130 29.72 -8.75 10.36
N ASP A 131 28.70 -8.71 11.22
CA ASP A 131 28.67 -9.60 12.37
C ASP A 131 28.51 -11.05 11.89
N ARG A 132 29.31 -11.95 12.49
CA ARG A 132 29.35 -13.35 12.09
C ARG A 132 28.02 -14.07 12.36
N SER A 133 27.35 -13.76 13.46
CA SER A 133 26.07 -14.39 13.82
C SER A 133 24.92 -13.87 12.96
N GLU A 134 24.92 -12.58 12.62
CA GLU A 134 23.96 -11.98 11.67
C GLU A 134 24.13 -12.58 10.27
N LYS A 135 25.38 -12.78 9.81
CA LYS A 135 25.69 -13.41 8.52
C LYS A 135 25.28 -14.88 8.49
N GLU A 136 25.66 -15.67 9.49
CA GLU A 136 25.30 -17.09 9.58
C GLU A 136 23.77 -17.28 9.60
N ALA A 137 23.02 -16.41 10.30
CA ALA A 137 21.55 -16.43 10.27
C ALA A 137 20.97 -16.06 8.88
N GLY A 138 21.60 -15.13 8.17
CA GLY A 138 21.26 -14.80 6.78
C GLY A 138 21.48 -15.99 5.85
N ASP A 139 22.64 -16.64 5.93
CA ASP A 139 22.99 -17.83 5.16
C ASP A 139 22.03 -19.00 5.45
N ASP A 140 21.64 -19.23 6.71
CA ASP A 140 20.63 -20.24 7.08
C ASP A 140 19.29 -20.00 6.35
N VAL A 141 18.80 -18.75 6.30
CA VAL A 141 17.55 -18.38 5.60
C VAL A 141 17.69 -18.43 4.08
N ILE A 142 18.83 -18.01 3.53
CA ILE A 142 19.18 -18.13 2.10
C ILE A 142 19.20 -19.61 1.67
N ASN A 143 19.69 -20.50 2.53
CA ASN A 143 19.71 -21.94 2.28
C ASN A 143 18.31 -22.57 2.31
N LEU A 144 17.37 -22.04 3.10
CA LEU A 144 15.96 -22.43 3.06
C LEU A 144 15.25 -21.97 1.78
N LEU A 145 15.50 -20.71 1.38
CA LEU A 145 15.02 -20.14 0.10
C LEU A 145 15.41 -21.00 -1.11
N GLN A 146 16.58 -21.64 -1.09
CA GLN A 146 17.05 -22.52 -2.16
C GLN A 146 16.50 -23.95 -2.10
N ARG A 147 16.32 -24.50 -0.89
CA ARG A 147 15.85 -25.89 -0.71
C ARG A 147 14.41 -26.09 -1.20
N ASN A 148 13.53 -25.12 -0.95
CA ASN A 148 12.14 -25.17 -1.41
C ASN A 148 11.98 -25.23 -2.94
N ASN A 149 13.03 -24.91 -3.71
CA ASN A 149 13.04 -25.06 -5.17
C ASN A 149 13.50 -26.46 -5.66
N LYS A 150 13.96 -27.36 -4.78
CA LYS A 150 14.64 -28.62 -5.18
C LYS A 150 14.14 -29.91 -4.50
N THR A 151 13.27 -29.86 -3.50
CA THR A 151 12.82 -31.08 -2.77
C THR A 151 11.31 -31.34 -2.83
N ASN A 152 10.93 -32.42 -3.51
CA ASN A 152 9.60 -33.02 -3.37
C ASN A 152 9.45 -33.68 -1.99
N GLY A 153 8.70 -33.03 -1.09
CA GLY A 153 7.93 -33.68 -0.01
C GLY A 153 8.67 -34.49 1.05
N SER A 154 9.52 -33.85 1.88
CA SER A 154 9.96 -34.26 3.23
C SER A 154 11.08 -33.29 3.68
N SER A 155 10.91 -32.33 4.60
CA SER A 155 10.10 -32.27 5.82
C SER A 155 9.89 -30.80 6.27
N ASP A 156 8.65 -30.29 6.23
CA ASP A 156 8.29 -28.89 6.60
C ASP A 156 8.63 -28.56 8.08
N SER A 157 8.77 -29.59 8.92
CA SER A 157 9.18 -29.46 10.33
C SER A 157 10.65 -29.05 10.49
N GLY A 158 11.54 -29.57 9.64
CA GLY A 158 12.98 -29.25 9.71
C GLY A 158 13.30 -27.88 9.12
N GLU A 159 12.58 -27.48 8.07
CA GLU A 159 12.68 -26.13 7.50
C GLU A 159 12.29 -25.06 8.53
N LEU A 160 11.23 -25.31 9.30
CA LEU A 160 10.73 -24.38 10.31
C LEU A 160 11.63 -24.32 11.55
N GLU A 161 12.31 -25.41 11.91
CA GLU A 161 13.32 -25.45 12.98
C GLU A 161 14.57 -24.62 12.61
N VAL A 162 15.09 -24.77 11.39
CA VAL A 162 16.21 -23.95 10.90
C VAL A 162 15.80 -22.47 10.83
N PHE A 163 14.59 -22.17 10.36
CA PHE A 163 14.09 -20.79 10.33
C PHE A 163 13.91 -20.21 11.75
N HIS A 164 13.43 -21.01 12.70
CA HIS A 164 13.31 -20.63 14.11
C HIS A 164 14.68 -20.28 14.70
N MET A 165 15.71 -21.11 14.48
CA MET A 165 17.07 -20.83 14.96
C MET A 165 17.65 -19.55 14.34
N ALA A 166 17.45 -19.32 13.04
CA ALA A 166 17.87 -18.08 12.39
C ALA A 166 17.11 -16.85 12.94
N ALA A 167 15.80 -16.97 13.17
CA ALA A 167 15.00 -15.90 13.77
C ALA A 167 15.45 -15.55 15.20
N LEU A 168 15.80 -16.55 16.02
CA LEU A 168 16.38 -16.33 17.35
C LEU A 168 17.75 -15.64 17.30
N LYS A 169 18.65 -16.06 16.39
CA LYS A 169 19.94 -15.38 16.16
C LYS A 169 19.76 -13.90 15.82
N LEU A 170 18.70 -13.56 15.07
CA LEU A 170 18.31 -12.18 14.71
C LEU A 170 17.48 -11.46 15.81
N GLY A 171 17.43 -12.00 17.03
CA GLY A 171 16.73 -11.39 18.17
C GLY A 171 15.21 -11.31 18.01
N ILE A 172 14.61 -12.17 17.17
CA ILE A 172 13.15 -12.31 17.03
C ILE A 172 12.71 -13.41 18.01
N THR A 173 12.62 -13.04 19.29
CA THR A 173 12.46 -13.97 20.42
C THR A 173 11.08 -13.96 21.07
N SER A 174 10.14 -13.14 20.58
CA SER A 174 8.80 -12.99 21.18
C SER A 174 7.72 -12.75 20.13
N SER A 175 6.46 -13.01 20.49
CA SER A 175 5.28 -12.69 19.68
C SER A 175 5.28 -11.22 19.22
N ARG A 176 5.61 -10.28 20.13
CA ARG A 176 5.74 -8.84 19.82
C ARG A 176 6.83 -8.56 18.79
N ALA A 177 8.01 -9.18 18.91
CA ALA A 177 9.09 -9.02 17.93
C ALA A 177 8.69 -9.59 16.56
N ALA A 178 8.05 -10.76 16.52
CA ALA A 178 7.56 -11.39 15.29
C ALA A 178 6.46 -10.56 14.60
N LEU A 179 5.59 -9.88 15.36
CA LEU A 179 4.60 -8.94 14.82
C LEU A 179 5.25 -7.69 14.21
N THR A 180 6.23 -7.10 14.88
CA THR A 180 7.02 -5.96 14.35
C THR A 180 7.73 -6.34 13.06
N GLU A 181 8.38 -7.50 13.03
CA GLU A 181 9.07 -8.01 11.83
C GLU A 181 8.09 -8.27 10.67
N ARG A 182 6.92 -8.84 10.95
CA ARG A 182 5.86 -9.06 9.95
C ARG A 182 5.33 -7.75 9.35
N ARG A 183 5.21 -6.69 10.17
CA ARG A 183 4.84 -5.33 9.72
C ARG A 183 5.95 -4.73 8.83
N ALA A 184 7.22 -4.90 9.19
CA ALA A 184 8.36 -4.45 8.38
C ALA A 184 8.43 -5.17 7.02
N LEU A 185 8.23 -6.49 6.99
CA LEU A 185 8.15 -7.28 5.75
C LEU A 185 6.98 -6.81 4.86
N LYS A 186 5.79 -6.55 5.43
CA LYS A 186 4.65 -6.04 4.65
C LYS A 186 4.94 -4.68 3.98
N LYS A 187 5.54 -3.73 4.73
CA LYS A 187 5.99 -2.44 4.17
C LYS A 187 7.01 -2.63 3.03
N LEU A 188 7.91 -3.63 3.14
CA LEU A 188 8.88 -3.94 2.08
C LEU A 188 8.24 -4.56 0.83
N ILE A 189 7.13 -5.32 0.95
CA ILE A 189 6.33 -5.79 -0.20
C ILE A 189 5.67 -4.62 -0.90
N GLU A 190 5.02 -3.73 -0.15
CA GLU A 190 4.37 -2.52 -0.67
C GLU A 190 5.38 -1.61 -1.40
N LYS A 191 6.59 -1.43 -0.83
CA LYS A 191 7.68 -0.70 -1.47
C LYS A 191 8.25 -1.44 -2.70
N ALA A 192 8.40 -2.75 -2.67
CA ALA A 192 8.83 -3.52 -3.85
C ALA A 192 7.85 -3.35 -5.04
N ARG A 193 6.54 -3.27 -4.75
CA ARG A 193 5.50 -2.99 -5.74
C ARG A 193 5.54 -1.57 -6.30
N SER A 194 5.79 -0.55 -5.46
CA SER A 194 5.98 0.82 -5.96
C SER A 194 7.22 0.96 -6.83
N ASP A 195 8.25 0.14 -6.56
CA ASP A 195 9.53 0.15 -7.27
C ASP A 195 9.55 -0.78 -8.53
N ASP A 196 8.46 -1.49 -8.84
CA ASP A 196 8.34 -2.62 -9.82
C ASP A 196 9.42 -3.73 -9.67
N ASP A 197 10.01 -3.86 -8.47
CA ASP A 197 11.02 -4.87 -8.18
C ASP A 197 10.38 -6.22 -7.81
N LYS A 198 9.96 -6.95 -8.85
CA LYS A 198 9.35 -8.27 -8.77
C LYS A 198 10.22 -9.31 -8.05
N ARG A 199 11.55 -9.18 -8.09
CA ARG A 199 12.45 -10.12 -7.40
C ARG A 199 12.41 -9.89 -5.89
N LYS A 200 12.53 -8.63 -5.47
CA LYS A 200 12.39 -8.21 -4.06
C LYS A 200 10.99 -8.52 -3.54
N GLU A 201 9.93 -8.31 -4.32
CA GLU A 201 8.57 -8.70 -3.93
C GLU A 201 8.48 -10.20 -3.61
N LEU A 202 8.97 -11.07 -4.50
CA LEU A 202 8.94 -12.53 -4.31
C LEU A 202 9.73 -12.97 -3.06
N VAL A 203 10.95 -12.45 -2.87
CA VAL A 203 11.81 -12.79 -1.72
C VAL A 203 11.16 -12.33 -0.41
N VAL A 204 10.69 -11.09 -0.33
CA VAL A 204 10.07 -10.55 0.89
C VAL A 204 8.72 -11.24 1.17
N SER A 205 7.95 -11.59 0.14
CA SER A 205 6.70 -12.37 0.29
C SER A 205 6.95 -13.79 0.82
N TYR A 206 8.05 -14.43 0.42
CA TYR A 206 8.45 -15.72 0.98
C TYR A 206 8.85 -15.61 2.46
N LEU A 207 9.67 -14.61 2.82
CA LEU A 207 10.01 -14.32 4.22
C LEU A 207 8.77 -14.03 5.07
N TYR A 208 7.81 -13.28 4.52
CA TYR A 208 6.52 -13.00 5.18
C TYR A 208 5.74 -14.29 5.46
N ASN A 209 5.71 -15.24 4.51
CA ASN A 209 5.04 -16.52 4.68
C ASN A 209 5.74 -17.43 5.70
N LEU A 210 7.08 -17.50 5.71
CA LEU A 210 7.82 -18.22 6.75
C LEU A 210 7.60 -17.61 8.13
N MET A 211 7.65 -16.28 8.25
CA MET A 211 7.34 -15.57 9.49
C MET A 211 5.88 -15.81 9.95
N ARG A 212 4.92 -15.90 9.02
CA ARG A 212 3.52 -16.27 9.33
C ARG A 212 3.43 -17.70 9.86
N LYS A 213 4.09 -18.70 9.23
CA LYS A 213 4.16 -20.08 9.74
C LYS A 213 4.77 -20.12 11.15
N TYR A 214 5.95 -19.52 11.31
CA TYR A 214 6.71 -19.51 12.56
C TYR A 214 5.98 -18.81 13.71
N SER A 215 5.31 -17.68 13.44
CA SER A 215 4.64 -16.91 14.48
C SER A 215 3.46 -17.60 15.18
N LYS A 216 3.03 -18.77 14.68
CA LYS A 216 2.07 -19.64 15.38
C LYS A 216 2.66 -20.27 16.66
N PHE A 217 3.98 -20.48 16.70
CA PHE A 217 4.66 -21.14 17.82
C PHE A 217 4.77 -20.22 19.06
N PHE A 218 4.94 -18.91 18.87
CA PHE A 218 4.92 -17.91 19.95
C PHE A 218 3.57 -17.74 20.66
N ARG A 219 2.49 -18.39 20.20
CA ARG A 219 1.16 -18.30 20.83
C ARG A 219 0.90 -19.42 21.84
N SER A 220 1.85 -20.34 22.02
CA SER A 220 1.74 -21.50 22.93
C SER A 220 2.48 -21.32 24.26
N GLU A 221 3.22 -20.22 24.46
CA GLU A 221 3.99 -19.98 25.69
C GLU A 221 3.50 -18.70 26.39
N ALA A 222 3.03 -18.86 27.63
CA ALA A 222 2.61 -17.84 28.60
C ALA A 222 1.38 -16.97 28.21
N GLY A 223 0.39 -16.73 29.09
CA GLY A 223 0.33 -17.09 30.51
C GLY A 223 1.32 -16.32 31.38
N ASP A 224 1.45 -15.00 31.14
CA ASP A 224 2.47 -14.14 31.74
C ASP A 224 1.96 -13.48 33.05
N ASP A 225 1.58 -14.32 34.01
CA ASP A 225 1.41 -13.92 35.41
C ASP A 225 2.79 -13.85 36.10
N THR A 226 3.54 -12.78 35.87
CA THR A 226 4.52 -12.28 36.86
C THR A 226 4.96 -10.84 36.56
N ASP A 227 4.36 -9.88 37.27
CA ASP A 227 5.12 -8.75 37.81
C ASP A 227 4.44 -8.25 39.10
N SER A 228 4.70 -8.97 40.18
CA SER A 228 4.36 -8.58 41.55
C SER A 228 5.40 -9.15 42.50
N GLN A 229 6.31 -8.29 42.97
CA GLN A 229 7.23 -8.59 44.05
C GLN A 229 7.25 -7.46 45.06
N GLY A 230 6.93 -7.79 46.31
CA GLY A 230 6.70 -6.81 47.36
C GLY A 230 6.38 -7.41 48.72
N SER A 231 7.12 -8.44 49.17
CA SER A 231 7.40 -8.74 50.59
C SER A 231 8.22 -10.03 50.78
N SER A 232 9.20 -9.99 51.68
CA SER A 232 10.02 -11.13 52.18
C SER A 232 9.83 -11.25 53.70
N PRO A 233 10.50 -12.17 54.43
CA PRO A 233 10.88 -13.58 54.18
C PRO A 233 10.41 -14.54 55.33
N CYS A 234 10.60 -15.86 55.20
CA CYS A 234 11.03 -16.77 56.29
C CYS A 234 11.24 -18.24 55.82
N SER A 235 12.27 -18.92 56.36
CA SER A 235 12.69 -20.31 56.06
C SER A 235 12.12 -21.34 57.09
N PRO A 236 12.55 -22.63 57.20
CA PRO A 236 13.41 -23.50 56.34
C PRO A 236 12.84 -24.95 56.14
N THR A 237 13.70 -25.95 55.78
CA THR A 237 13.53 -27.44 55.96
C THR A 237 13.01 -28.20 54.71
N VAL A 238 13.60 -29.30 54.15
CA VAL A 238 14.89 -30.02 54.38
C VAL A 238 15.27 -30.93 53.18
N LEU A 239 16.58 -31.14 52.98
CA LEU A 239 17.35 -32.22 52.29
C LEU A 239 16.85 -32.97 51.04
N GLY A 240 17.77 -33.12 50.07
CA GLY A 240 17.72 -34.10 48.97
C GLY A 240 18.86 -33.92 47.95
N MET A 241 20.08 -34.36 48.30
CA MET A 241 21.25 -34.32 47.40
C MET A 241 21.25 -35.49 46.39
N ASP A 242 21.59 -35.24 45.11
CA ASP A 242 22.85 -35.69 44.48
C ASP A 242 22.88 -35.46 42.94
N ASP A 243 23.67 -34.45 42.54
CA ASP A 243 24.69 -34.42 41.49
C ASP A 243 24.56 -34.98 40.03
N MET A 244 25.12 -34.13 39.13
CA MET A 244 25.97 -34.39 37.94
C MET A 244 25.47 -34.26 36.48
N TYR A 245 25.99 -33.19 35.84
CA TYR A 245 26.33 -32.95 34.41
C TYR A 245 25.29 -32.86 33.27
N GLY A 246 25.26 -31.70 32.60
CA GLY A 246 24.93 -31.58 31.16
C GLY A 246 24.19 -30.29 30.72
N PRO A 247 24.81 -29.35 29.97
CA PRO A 247 24.18 -28.09 29.59
C PRO A 247 23.61 -28.07 28.15
N TYR A 248 22.45 -28.70 27.91
CA TYR A 248 21.65 -28.51 26.68
C TYR A 248 20.14 -28.66 26.96
N GLY A 249 19.41 -27.53 27.01
CA GLY A 249 18.07 -27.47 27.62
C GLY A 249 16.88 -26.98 26.78
N ASN A 250 17.05 -26.15 25.74
CA ASN A 250 15.89 -25.51 25.07
C ASN A 250 15.28 -26.29 23.89
N GLY A 251 15.98 -27.24 23.27
CA GLY A 251 15.43 -27.98 22.13
C GLY A 251 14.21 -28.85 22.47
N ARG A 252 14.13 -29.37 23.71
CA ARG A 252 13.09 -30.35 24.10
C ARG A 252 11.68 -29.76 24.23
N ALA A 253 11.53 -28.44 24.41
CA ALA A 253 10.21 -27.79 24.41
C ALA A 253 9.64 -27.72 22.99
N PHE A 254 10.44 -27.24 22.04
CA PHE A 254 10.10 -27.13 20.62
C PHE A 254 9.78 -28.51 20.00
N SER A 255 10.60 -29.54 20.29
CA SER A 255 10.32 -30.91 19.84
C SER A 255 9.00 -31.47 20.37
N ARG A 256 8.58 -31.10 21.59
CA ARG A 256 7.29 -31.52 22.18
C ARG A 256 6.10 -30.86 21.49
N GLN A 257 6.18 -29.56 21.19
CA GLN A 257 5.16 -28.84 20.41
C GLN A 257 5.01 -29.43 18.99
N LEU A 258 6.11 -29.78 18.32
CA LEU A 258 6.09 -30.44 17.01
C LEU A 258 5.51 -31.85 17.05
N SER A 259 5.83 -32.64 18.08
CA SER A 259 5.36 -34.04 18.19
C SER A 259 3.84 -34.18 18.38
N SER A 260 3.19 -33.19 19.02
CA SER A 260 1.73 -33.11 19.12
C SER A 260 1.06 -33.08 17.73
N ILE A 261 1.63 -32.30 16.81
CA ILE A 261 1.09 -32.07 15.45
C ILE A 261 1.33 -33.29 14.53
N GLN A 262 2.40 -34.07 14.74
CA GLN A 262 2.68 -35.26 13.92
C GLN A 262 1.62 -36.37 14.05
N SER A 263 0.85 -36.40 15.15
CA SER A 263 -0.22 -37.40 15.34
C SER A 263 -1.35 -37.32 14.30
N PHE A 264 -1.56 -36.14 13.68
CA PHE A 264 -2.65 -35.91 12.72
C PHE A 264 -2.31 -36.21 11.25
N ASN A 265 -1.03 -36.35 10.88
CA ASN A 265 -0.60 -36.44 9.47
C ASN A 265 -0.38 -37.88 8.94
N SER A 266 -0.67 -38.90 9.73
CA SER A 266 -0.38 -40.32 9.43
C SER A 266 -1.37 -41.00 8.45
N ARG A 267 -1.78 -40.32 7.36
CA ARG A 267 -2.63 -40.93 6.30
C ARG A 267 -2.24 -40.68 4.84
N PHE A 268 -1.24 -39.85 4.53
CA PHE A 268 -0.79 -39.64 3.15
C PHE A 268 0.72 -39.82 3.01
N GLY A 269 1.15 -40.94 2.42
CA GLY A 269 2.56 -41.25 2.24
C GLY A 269 2.84 -42.60 1.58
N SER A 270 2.58 -42.72 0.27
CA SER A 270 3.25 -43.72 -0.59
C SER A 270 3.03 -43.47 -2.08
N PHE A 271 3.88 -44.11 -2.88
CA PHE A 271 3.97 -44.08 -4.34
C PHE A 271 4.54 -42.82 -4.98
N ASN A 272 5.87 -42.82 -5.12
CA ASN A 272 6.47 -42.44 -6.39
C ASN A 272 7.77 -43.22 -6.66
N SER A 273 7.90 -43.84 -7.83
CA SER A 273 9.18 -44.38 -8.30
C SER A 273 9.20 -44.61 -9.81
N ARG A 274 10.11 -43.94 -10.53
CA ARG A 274 11.17 -44.50 -11.42
C ARG A 274 11.46 -43.66 -12.68
N LEU A 275 12.75 -43.58 -13.01
CA LEU A 275 13.40 -43.12 -14.25
C LEU A 275 13.19 -41.63 -14.63
N GLY A 276 14.13 -40.97 -15.31
CA GLY A 276 15.47 -41.39 -15.73
C GLY A 276 16.20 -40.23 -16.46
N SER A 277 17.51 -40.09 -16.25
CA SER A 277 18.34 -38.95 -16.70
C SER A 277 18.74 -39.00 -18.18
N PHE A 278 18.83 -37.84 -18.85
CA PHE A 278 19.74 -37.61 -19.99
C PHE A 278 20.23 -36.15 -20.08
N ASN A 279 21.49 -35.97 -20.49
CA ASN A 279 22.18 -34.68 -20.70
C ASN A 279 22.01 -34.17 -22.14
N CYS A 280 22.09 -32.85 -22.38
CA CYS A 280 23.08 -32.28 -23.33
C CYS A 280 23.21 -30.73 -23.32
N ARG A 281 24.37 -30.27 -23.82
CA ARG A 281 25.03 -28.97 -23.58
C ARG A 281 24.68 -27.84 -24.57
N ARG A 282 24.80 -26.60 -24.06
CA ARG A 282 25.36 -25.35 -24.66
C ARG A 282 25.05 -24.95 -26.11
N GLY A 283 24.66 -23.68 -26.29
CA GLY A 283 25.17 -22.85 -27.39
C GLY A 283 24.45 -21.52 -27.65
N GLY A 284 25.12 -20.38 -27.38
CA GLY A 284 24.89 -19.11 -28.09
C GLY A 284 23.85 -18.13 -27.51
N GLY A 285 24.32 -16.93 -27.19
CA GLY A 285 23.55 -15.67 -27.31
C GLY A 285 24.43 -14.64 -28.05
N PRO A 286 24.13 -13.34 -28.00
CA PRO A 286 22.86 -12.69 -27.68
C PRO A 286 22.43 -11.65 -28.75
N ARG A 287 21.15 -11.29 -28.80
CA ARG A 287 20.70 -9.96 -29.29
C ARG A 287 19.50 -9.48 -28.47
N SER A 288 19.41 -8.16 -28.29
CA SER A 288 18.46 -7.47 -27.41
C SER A 288 17.49 -6.66 -28.25
N GLU A 289 16.22 -7.06 -28.30
CA GLU A 289 15.11 -6.24 -28.80
C GLU A 289 13.88 -6.34 -27.88
N ASN A 290 12.95 -5.39 -28.01
CA ASN A 290 11.88 -5.13 -27.06
C ASN A 290 10.96 -6.35 -26.83
N MET A 291 10.76 -6.76 -25.57
CA MET A 291 9.75 -7.78 -25.24
C MET A 291 8.33 -7.24 -25.46
N SER A 292 7.67 -7.70 -26.53
CA SER A 292 6.22 -7.71 -26.61
C SER A 292 5.67 -8.75 -25.63
N MET A 293 4.97 -8.28 -24.58
CA MET A 293 4.30 -9.18 -23.64
C MET A 293 3.18 -9.96 -24.34
N PRO A 294 3.09 -11.29 -24.19
CA PRO A 294 2.01 -12.06 -24.79
C PRO A 294 0.64 -11.66 -24.23
N PRO A 295 -0.40 -11.55 -25.10
CA PRO A 295 -1.79 -11.33 -24.70
C PRO A 295 -2.23 -12.27 -23.57
N GLU A 296 -3.11 -11.79 -22.70
CA GLU A 296 -3.54 -12.56 -21.51
C GLU A 296 -4.28 -13.85 -21.89
N GLU A 297 -4.97 -13.84 -23.03
CA GLU A 297 -5.72 -14.96 -23.60
C GLU A 297 -4.82 -16.15 -23.99
N LEU A 298 -3.52 -15.90 -24.19
CA LEU A 298 -2.51 -16.91 -24.52
C LEU A 298 -1.77 -17.44 -23.29
N ARG A 299 -1.98 -16.82 -22.12
CA ARG A 299 -1.30 -17.15 -20.85
C ARG A 299 -2.21 -17.99 -19.94
N CYS A 300 -1.63 -18.98 -19.28
CA CYS A 300 -2.32 -19.79 -18.28
C CYS A 300 -2.72 -18.90 -17.09
N PRO A 301 -3.99 -18.84 -16.68
CA PRO A 301 -4.40 -18.03 -15.52
C PRO A 301 -3.82 -18.47 -14.17
N ILE A 302 -3.23 -19.67 -14.07
CA ILE A 302 -2.58 -20.19 -12.85
C ILE A 302 -1.10 -19.81 -12.81
N SER A 303 -0.33 -20.09 -13.87
CA SER A 303 1.12 -19.82 -13.90
C SER A 303 1.50 -18.44 -14.45
N LEU A 304 0.54 -17.73 -15.07
CA LEU A 304 0.73 -16.45 -15.78
C LEU A 304 1.75 -16.52 -16.94
N GLN A 305 2.10 -17.73 -17.39
CA GLN A 305 3.02 -18.01 -18.50
C GLN A 305 2.27 -18.44 -19.77
N LEU A 306 2.91 -18.28 -20.92
CA LEU A 306 2.40 -18.77 -22.22
C LEU A 306 2.14 -20.29 -22.17
N MET A 307 0.98 -20.75 -22.64
CA MET A 307 0.60 -22.17 -22.53
C MET A 307 1.33 -23.05 -23.55
N TYR A 308 1.84 -24.20 -23.10
CA TYR A 308 2.38 -25.26 -23.95
C TYR A 308 1.28 -26.24 -24.38
N ASP A 309 0.50 -26.75 -23.43
CA ASP A 309 -0.65 -27.62 -23.69
C ASP A 309 -1.94 -27.01 -23.15
N PRO A 310 -2.53 -26.03 -23.88
CA PRO A 310 -3.77 -25.39 -23.47
C PRO A 310 -4.94 -26.37 -23.48
N VAL A 311 -5.64 -26.49 -22.35
CA VAL A 311 -6.84 -27.31 -22.17
C VAL A 311 -8.00 -26.46 -21.64
N ILE A 312 -9.20 -26.71 -22.14
CA ILE A 312 -10.46 -26.13 -21.64
C ILE A 312 -11.04 -27.02 -20.54
N ILE A 313 -11.53 -26.38 -19.48
CA ILE A 313 -12.34 -27.02 -18.43
C ILE A 313 -13.82 -26.68 -18.58
N SER A 314 -14.70 -27.31 -17.80
CA SER A 314 -16.16 -27.17 -17.95
C SER A 314 -16.74 -25.76 -17.72
N SER A 315 -15.95 -24.79 -17.21
CA SER A 315 -16.30 -23.37 -17.19
C SER A 315 -15.97 -22.60 -18.48
N GLY A 316 -15.47 -23.28 -19.52
CA GLY A 316 -15.04 -22.67 -20.79
C GLY A 316 -13.69 -21.96 -20.76
N GLN A 317 -13.05 -21.86 -19.58
CA GLN A 317 -11.73 -21.24 -19.42
C GLN A 317 -10.60 -22.19 -19.84
N THR A 318 -9.55 -21.64 -20.46
CA THR A 318 -8.37 -22.38 -20.92
C THR A 318 -7.19 -22.21 -19.97
N TYR A 319 -6.48 -23.30 -19.70
CA TYR A 319 -5.32 -23.37 -18.79
C TYR A 319 -4.21 -24.22 -19.40
N GLU A 320 -2.98 -24.04 -18.90
CA GLU A 320 -1.93 -25.05 -19.10
C GLU A 320 -2.33 -26.35 -18.39
N ARG A 321 -2.29 -27.48 -19.12
CA ARG A 321 -2.67 -28.81 -18.63
C ARG A 321 -2.08 -29.11 -17.26
N VAL A 322 -0.76 -29.03 -17.13
CA VAL A 322 -0.08 -29.44 -15.88
C VAL A 322 -0.47 -28.58 -14.67
N CYS A 323 -0.87 -27.33 -14.90
CA CYS A 323 -1.33 -26.44 -13.83
C CYS A 323 -2.76 -26.78 -13.37
N ILE A 324 -3.67 -27.08 -14.29
CA ILE A 324 -5.06 -27.36 -13.97
C ILE A 324 -5.30 -28.81 -13.51
N GLU A 325 -4.52 -29.77 -14.04
CA GLU A 325 -4.46 -31.14 -13.50
C GLU A 325 -3.99 -31.12 -12.05
N LYS A 326 -2.95 -30.34 -11.73
CA LYS A 326 -2.52 -30.14 -10.34
C LYS A 326 -3.63 -29.55 -9.48
N TRP A 327 -4.28 -28.47 -9.92
CA TRP A 327 -5.39 -27.84 -9.19
C TRP A 327 -6.54 -28.82 -8.87
N PHE A 328 -6.90 -29.70 -9.80
CA PHE A 328 -7.91 -30.74 -9.55
C PHE A 328 -7.39 -31.86 -8.64
N ASN A 329 -6.13 -32.27 -8.77
CA ASN A 329 -5.50 -33.27 -7.91
C ASN A 329 -5.31 -32.77 -6.47
N ASP A 330 -5.15 -31.46 -6.26
CA ASP A 330 -5.14 -30.79 -4.95
C ASP A 330 -6.56 -30.73 -4.31
N GLY A 331 -7.57 -31.32 -4.96
CA GLY A 331 -8.94 -31.49 -4.44
C GLY A 331 -9.92 -30.38 -4.82
N HIS A 332 -9.51 -29.39 -5.62
CA HIS A 332 -10.38 -28.29 -6.01
C HIS A 332 -11.35 -28.69 -7.13
N SER A 333 -12.65 -28.55 -6.85
CA SER A 333 -13.74 -28.76 -7.83
C SER A 333 -14.27 -27.45 -8.45
N THR A 334 -13.49 -26.36 -8.33
CA THR A 334 -13.85 -25.02 -8.82
C THR A 334 -12.91 -24.55 -9.94
N CYS A 335 -13.38 -23.61 -10.76
CA CYS A 335 -12.56 -22.94 -11.77
C CYS A 335 -11.57 -21.96 -11.09
N PRO A 336 -10.24 -22.07 -11.30
CA PRO A 336 -9.29 -21.16 -10.63
C PRO A 336 -9.48 -19.67 -10.99
N LYS A 337 -9.94 -19.35 -12.21
CA LYS A 337 -10.10 -17.95 -12.68
C LYS A 337 -11.45 -17.36 -12.29
N THR A 338 -12.54 -18.13 -12.35
CA THR A 338 -13.91 -17.63 -12.08
C THR A 338 -14.47 -18.03 -10.73
N GLN A 339 -13.78 -18.93 -9.99
CA GLN A 339 -14.18 -19.50 -8.70
C GLN A 339 -15.55 -20.23 -8.71
N GLN A 340 -16.12 -20.47 -9.90
CA GLN A 340 -17.37 -21.21 -10.07
C GLN A 340 -17.17 -22.72 -9.88
N GLN A 341 -18.16 -23.38 -9.29
CA GLN A 341 -18.23 -24.84 -9.17
C GLN A 341 -18.27 -25.48 -10.57
N LEU A 342 -17.40 -26.47 -10.81
CA LEU A 342 -17.32 -27.16 -12.09
C LEU A 342 -18.30 -28.33 -12.12
N ALA A 343 -19.08 -28.45 -13.20
CA ALA A 343 -20.01 -29.58 -13.38
C ALA A 343 -19.28 -30.92 -13.54
N HIS A 344 -18.04 -30.89 -14.06
CA HIS A 344 -17.15 -32.03 -14.25
C HIS A 344 -15.71 -31.56 -14.46
N LEU A 345 -14.74 -32.42 -14.13
CA LEU A 345 -13.30 -32.11 -14.14
C LEU A 345 -12.56 -32.57 -15.41
N SER A 346 -13.29 -32.86 -16.51
CA SER A 346 -12.66 -33.30 -17.76
C SER A 346 -11.89 -32.16 -18.43
N LEU A 347 -10.73 -32.49 -18.99
CA LEU A 347 -9.86 -31.56 -19.70
C LEU A 347 -9.92 -31.80 -21.20
N THR A 348 -10.42 -30.82 -21.95
CA THR A 348 -10.52 -30.91 -23.42
C THR A 348 -9.35 -30.15 -24.06
N PRO A 349 -8.48 -30.77 -24.88
CA PRO A 349 -7.40 -30.06 -25.56
C PRO A 349 -7.90 -28.90 -26.42
N ASN A 350 -7.31 -27.71 -26.27
CA ASN A 350 -7.68 -26.50 -27.01
C ASN A 350 -6.69 -26.25 -28.16
N TYR A 351 -6.85 -27.01 -29.25
CA TYR A 351 -6.03 -26.88 -30.45
C TYR A 351 -6.10 -25.48 -31.10
N CYS A 352 -7.21 -24.75 -30.93
CA CYS A 352 -7.34 -23.39 -31.44
C CYS A 352 -6.41 -22.41 -30.72
N VAL A 353 -6.39 -22.43 -29.37
CA VAL A 353 -5.44 -21.62 -28.60
C VAL A 353 -4.00 -22.08 -28.83
N LYS A 354 -3.76 -23.40 -28.99
CA LYS A 354 -2.42 -23.92 -29.32
C LYS A 354 -1.89 -23.38 -30.66
N ALA A 355 -2.75 -23.29 -31.68
CA ALA A 355 -2.42 -22.68 -32.98
C ALA A 355 -2.22 -21.16 -32.89
N LEU A 356 -3.02 -20.45 -32.09
CA LEU A 356 -2.85 -19.01 -31.85
C LEU A 356 -1.54 -18.70 -31.12
N ILE A 357 -1.14 -19.55 -30.16
CA ILE A 357 0.15 -19.44 -29.47
C ILE A 357 1.31 -19.65 -30.45
N ALA A 358 1.27 -20.70 -31.28
CA ALA A 358 2.28 -20.93 -32.31
C ALA A 358 2.40 -19.74 -33.28
N SER A 359 1.28 -19.20 -33.76
CA SER A 359 1.27 -18.05 -34.66
C SER A 359 1.72 -16.75 -33.98
N TRP A 360 1.45 -16.56 -32.69
CA TRP A 360 1.96 -15.41 -31.93
C TRP A 360 3.47 -15.51 -31.70
N CYS A 361 3.98 -16.69 -31.35
CA CYS A 361 5.41 -17.00 -31.24
C CYS A 361 6.15 -16.68 -32.55
N GLU A 362 5.65 -17.19 -33.68
CA GLU A 362 6.21 -16.97 -35.02
C GLU A 362 6.22 -15.48 -35.43
N GLN A 363 5.23 -14.70 -35.00
CA GLN A 363 5.14 -13.25 -35.29
C GLN A 363 5.97 -12.35 -34.37
N ASN A 364 6.50 -12.87 -33.25
CA ASN A 364 7.22 -12.10 -32.24
C ASN A 364 8.64 -12.67 -31.96
N ASP A 365 9.16 -13.51 -32.85
CA ASP A 365 10.45 -14.22 -32.72
C ASP A 365 10.61 -14.96 -31.37
N PHE A 366 9.49 -15.41 -30.79
CA PHE A 366 9.47 -16.15 -29.53
C PHE A 366 9.54 -17.65 -29.82
N PRO A 367 10.41 -18.43 -29.15
CA PRO A 367 10.41 -19.88 -29.32
C PRO A 367 9.05 -20.44 -28.87
N VAL A 368 8.45 -21.28 -29.72
CA VAL A 368 7.27 -22.06 -29.33
C VAL A 368 7.67 -22.95 -28.14
N PRO A 369 6.87 -23.03 -27.07
CA PRO A 369 7.20 -23.93 -25.97
C PRO A 369 7.26 -25.38 -26.46
N ASP A 370 8.38 -26.08 -26.22
CA ASP A 370 8.56 -27.50 -26.60
C ASP A 370 8.32 -28.46 -25.42
N GLY A 371 7.86 -27.96 -24.28
CA GLY A 371 7.58 -28.75 -23.08
C GLY A 371 6.94 -27.93 -21.95
N PRO A 372 6.43 -28.59 -20.90
CA PRO A 372 5.91 -27.91 -19.72
C PRO A 372 7.03 -27.11 -19.03
N PRO A 373 6.72 -25.96 -18.39
CA PRO A 373 7.73 -25.05 -17.85
C PRO A 373 8.60 -25.74 -16.78
N GLY A 374 9.88 -25.95 -17.12
CA GLY A 374 10.87 -26.49 -16.21
C GLY A 374 11.14 -25.55 -15.04
N SER A 375 11.40 -26.13 -13.86
CA SER A 375 11.73 -25.37 -12.64
C SER A 375 12.96 -24.48 -12.85
N PHE A 376 12.83 -23.18 -12.54
CA PHE A 376 13.91 -22.20 -12.66
C PHE A 376 15.14 -22.60 -11.83
N ASP A 377 16.26 -22.93 -12.49
CA ASP A 377 17.55 -23.13 -11.83
C ASP A 377 18.24 -21.77 -11.59
N VAL A 378 17.81 -21.07 -10.54
CA VAL A 378 18.31 -19.73 -10.20
C VAL A 378 19.59 -19.84 -9.36
N ASN A 379 20.75 -19.62 -9.99
CA ASN A 379 22.01 -19.45 -9.27
C ASN A 379 22.11 -18.02 -8.69
N TRP A 380 21.55 -17.88 -7.48
CA TRP A 380 21.42 -16.65 -6.69
C TRP A 380 22.70 -15.83 -6.48
N ARG A 381 23.90 -16.41 -6.64
CA ARG A 381 25.18 -15.70 -6.44
C ARG A 381 25.65 -14.91 -7.66
N LEU A 382 25.18 -15.21 -8.87
CA LEU A 382 25.76 -14.68 -10.12
C LEU A 382 25.05 -13.45 -10.71
N ALA A 383 23.99 -12.94 -10.09
CA ALA A 383 23.19 -11.83 -10.61
C ALA A 383 23.42 -10.47 -9.90
N PHE A 384 24.39 -10.38 -8.99
CA PHE A 384 24.75 -9.15 -8.27
C PHE A 384 26.14 -8.59 -8.63
N SER A 385 26.87 -9.27 -9.53
CA SER A 385 28.26 -8.93 -9.90
C SER A 385 28.41 -8.68 -11.41
N ASP A 386 27.73 -7.65 -11.90
CA ASP A 386 28.04 -7.02 -13.19
C ASP A 386 28.39 -5.54 -12.94
N THR A 387 29.69 -5.27 -12.70
CA THR A 387 30.51 -4.33 -13.47
C THR A 387 31.97 -4.44 -12.99
N GLU A 388 32.87 -4.78 -13.92
CA GLU A 388 34.34 -4.65 -13.88
C GLU A 388 35.13 -5.26 -12.70
N ALA A 389 35.66 -6.47 -12.95
CA ALA A 389 36.76 -7.02 -12.19
C ALA A 389 38.12 -6.56 -12.76
N THR A 390 38.98 -6.03 -11.90
CA THR A 390 40.44 -6.20 -12.03
C THR A 390 40.91 -6.86 -10.72
N GLY A 391 41.41 -8.08 -10.80
CA GLY A 391 41.41 -8.98 -9.64
C GLY A 391 42.68 -9.00 -8.79
N CYS A 392 42.61 -9.74 -7.69
CA CYS A 392 43.71 -10.58 -7.20
C CYS A 392 43.17 -11.72 -6.31
N VAL A 393 43.97 -12.78 -6.16
CA VAL A 393 43.62 -14.07 -5.52
C VAL A 393 43.93 -14.02 -4.01
N PRO A 394 43.15 -14.68 -3.13
CA PRO A 394 43.27 -14.54 -1.68
C PRO A 394 44.37 -15.42 -1.06
N VAL A 395 44.77 -15.10 0.17
CA VAL A 395 45.57 -15.97 1.05
C VAL A 395 44.84 -16.10 2.40
N GLU A 396 44.80 -17.33 2.93
CA GLU A 396 44.01 -17.70 4.10
C GLU A 396 44.80 -17.65 5.43
N SER A 397 44.04 -17.38 6.51
CA SER A 397 44.06 -18.09 7.80
C SER A 397 45.02 -17.70 8.94
N PHE A 398 44.54 -18.09 10.14
CA PHE A 398 45.12 -18.14 11.49
C PHE A 398 45.49 -16.81 12.19
N ASP A 399 45.34 -16.66 13.52
CA ASP A 399 44.40 -17.24 14.50
C ASP A 399 44.56 -16.48 15.83
N SER A 400 43.51 -16.53 16.66
CA SER A 400 43.57 -16.63 18.12
C SER A 400 44.23 -15.56 19.01
N THR A 401 43.50 -15.35 20.11
CA THR A 401 43.91 -14.90 21.46
C THR A 401 44.13 -13.40 21.73
N ASN A 402 43.81 -12.85 22.91
CA ASN A 402 42.90 -13.22 24.03
C ASN A 402 42.91 -12.00 25.02
N VAL A 403 42.13 -12.06 26.12
CA VAL A 403 42.41 -11.44 27.45
C VAL A 403 41.79 -10.04 27.79
N LYS A 404 40.71 -10.12 28.59
CA LYS A 404 40.33 -9.28 29.78
C LYS A 404 39.68 -7.88 29.67
N SER A 405 38.36 -7.89 29.86
CA SER A 405 37.63 -7.36 31.05
C SER A 405 38.05 -6.05 31.76
N VAL A 406 37.11 -5.08 31.84
CA VAL A 406 36.88 -4.18 33.00
C VAL A 406 35.36 -4.02 33.25
N LYS A 407 34.98 -3.57 34.45
CA LYS A 407 33.67 -3.64 35.14
C LYS A 407 33.01 -2.25 35.28
N VAL A 408 31.67 -2.19 35.46
CA VAL A 408 30.90 -1.25 36.35
C VAL A 408 30.82 0.25 35.90
N VAL A 409 29.76 1.07 36.05
CA VAL A 409 28.27 1.03 36.38
C VAL A 409 27.79 2.53 36.46
N PRO A 410 26.50 2.97 36.65
CA PRO A 410 25.17 2.64 36.09
C PRO A 410 24.38 3.89 35.54
N MET A 411 23.07 3.73 35.23
CA MET A 411 21.97 4.75 35.21
C MET A 411 22.07 5.95 34.22
N GLU A 412 20.98 6.61 33.81
CA GLU A 412 19.64 6.77 34.42
C GLU A 412 18.51 6.88 33.37
N ASN A 413 17.27 6.51 33.72
CA ASN A 413 16.07 6.58 32.86
C ASN A 413 15.12 7.69 33.33
N MET A 414 14.43 8.36 32.40
CA MET A 414 13.24 9.18 32.68
C MET A 414 12.11 8.82 31.71
N ARG A 415 11.02 8.27 32.23
CA ARG A 415 9.71 8.18 31.56
C ARG A 415 8.76 9.18 32.20
N LYS A 416 7.77 9.65 31.45
CA LYS A 416 6.61 10.38 31.98
C LYS A 416 5.33 9.59 31.72
N GLU A 417 4.42 9.70 32.67
CA GLU A 417 3.09 9.08 32.69
C GLU A 417 2.02 10.07 32.21
N GLU A 418 0.83 9.56 31.90
CA GLU A 418 -0.44 10.32 31.84
C GLU A 418 -1.53 9.47 32.54
N PRO A 419 -2.60 10.08 33.10
CA PRO A 419 -3.20 9.61 34.35
C PRO A 419 -4.52 8.83 34.23
N ALA A 420 -4.99 8.33 35.38
CA ALA A 420 -6.30 7.72 35.59
C ALA A 420 -7.10 8.44 36.69
N ASN A 421 -8.44 8.39 36.62
CA ASN A 421 -9.42 8.45 37.73
C ASN A 421 -10.85 8.34 37.13
N SER A 422 -11.62 7.29 37.42
CA SER A 422 -12.60 7.14 38.54
C SER A 422 -14.01 7.67 38.14
N GLU A 423 -15.16 7.09 38.51
CA GLU A 423 -15.52 6.28 39.68
C GLU A 423 -16.56 5.15 39.40
N SER A 424 -16.40 4.05 40.14
CA SER A 424 -17.38 3.36 41.02
C SER A 424 -18.84 3.09 40.61
N GLY A 425 -19.25 1.82 40.74
CA GLY A 425 -20.64 1.35 40.64
C GLY A 425 -20.75 -0.14 40.96
N THR A 426 -20.57 -0.53 42.23
CA THR A 426 -20.53 -1.94 42.65
C THR A 426 -21.91 -2.60 42.70
N LEU A 427 -22.10 -3.66 41.90
CA LEU A 427 -23.01 -4.76 42.22
C LEU A 427 -22.31 -6.10 41.96
N ASP A 428 -22.57 -7.04 42.86
CA ASP A 428 -21.95 -8.37 42.95
C ASP A 428 -22.47 -9.32 41.86
N ASP A 429 -21.53 -10.00 41.18
CA ASP A 429 -21.78 -11.26 40.45
C ASP A 429 -20.48 -12.07 40.41
N SER A 430 -20.10 -12.60 41.57
CA SER A 430 -18.96 -13.48 41.79
C SER A 430 -19.15 -14.89 41.18
N SER A 431 -19.45 -14.98 39.87
CA SER A 431 -19.45 -16.25 39.11
C SER A 431 -19.43 -16.09 37.57
N CYS A 432 -18.28 -15.74 36.99
CA CYS A 432 -17.91 -16.30 35.69
C CYS A 432 -16.40 -16.52 35.59
N ASN A 433 -16.00 -17.73 35.21
CA ASN A 433 -14.63 -18.02 34.83
C ASN A 433 -14.25 -17.13 33.63
N ASP A 434 -12.98 -16.76 33.56
CA ASP A 434 -12.42 -16.17 32.35
C ASP A 434 -12.58 -17.18 31.20
N PHE A 435 -13.28 -16.79 30.12
CA PHE A 435 -13.55 -17.71 29.00
C PHE A 435 -12.24 -18.00 28.27
N ASP A 436 -11.69 -19.19 28.48
CA ASP A 436 -10.46 -19.63 27.83
C ASP A 436 -10.70 -19.76 26.31
N LEU A 437 -10.17 -18.81 25.55
CA LEU A 437 -10.24 -18.78 24.09
C LEU A 437 -9.46 -19.94 23.42
N ASN A 438 -8.79 -20.81 24.19
CA ASN A 438 -8.29 -22.10 23.71
C ASN A 438 -9.39 -23.17 23.56
N GLU A 439 -10.58 -22.99 24.14
CA GLU A 439 -11.70 -23.88 23.84
C GLU A 439 -12.13 -23.74 22.37
N GLY A 440 -12.28 -24.88 21.69
CA GLY A 440 -12.49 -24.92 20.25
C GLY A 440 -13.71 -24.13 19.80
N TYR A 441 -13.62 -23.51 18.61
CA TYR A 441 -14.62 -22.61 18.04
C TYR A 441 -16.09 -23.06 18.12
N GLY A 442 -16.36 -24.37 18.17
CA GLY A 442 -17.70 -24.92 18.40
C GLY A 442 -18.31 -24.58 19.77
N ASN A 443 -17.52 -24.59 20.85
CA ASN A 443 -18.02 -24.25 22.20
C ASN A 443 -18.44 -22.78 22.28
N LEU A 444 -17.59 -21.89 21.74
CA LEU A 444 -17.87 -20.45 21.67
C LEU A 444 -19.15 -20.15 20.87
N LEU A 445 -19.43 -20.90 19.79
CA LEU A 445 -20.68 -20.78 19.04
C LEU A 445 -21.88 -21.25 19.86
N LEU A 446 -21.78 -22.38 20.57
CA LEU A 446 -22.87 -22.87 21.41
C LEU A 446 -23.23 -21.82 22.49
N LEU A 447 -22.23 -21.24 23.16
CA LEU A 447 -22.40 -20.17 24.15
C LEU A 447 -23.05 -18.90 23.56
N LEU A 448 -22.74 -18.54 22.30
CA LEU A 448 -23.40 -17.44 21.59
C LEU A 448 -24.87 -17.74 21.23
N HIS A 449 -25.26 -19.01 21.12
CA HIS A 449 -26.66 -19.41 20.88
C HIS A 449 -27.44 -19.71 22.17
N GLU A 450 -26.77 -19.83 23.33
CA GLU A 450 -27.43 -20.01 24.63
C GLU A 450 -28.18 -18.75 25.06
N ARG A 451 -29.49 -18.72 24.76
CA ARG A 451 -30.44 -17.62 25.06
C ARG A 451 -30.65 -17.31 26.56
N SER A 452 -29.82 -17.83 27.46
CA SER A 452 -30.04 -17.81 28.91
C SER A 452 -29.54 -16.53 29.61
N ASN A 453 -28.55 -15.81 29.04
CA ASN A 453 -27.99 -14.61 29.68
C ASN A 453 -27.26 -13.66 28.70
N MET A 454 -27.93 -12.55 28.32
CA MET A 454 -27.37 -11.51 27.45
C MET A 454 -26.10 -10.85 28.01
N ASN A 455 -25.92 -10.76 29.34
CA ASN A 455 -24.70 -10.17 29.91
C ASN A 455 -23.48 -11.09 29.72
N LYS A 456 -23.67 -12.42 29.82
CA LYS A 456 -22.61 -13.40 29.52
C LYS A 456 -22.26 -13.39 28.03
N GLN A 457 -23.27 -13.38 27.16
CA GLN A 457 -23.05 -13.25 25.71
C GLN A 457 -22.33 -11.94 25.36
N CYS A 458 -22.72 -10.80 25.95
CA CYS A 458 -22.08 -9.52 25.71
C CYS A 458 -20.58 -9.52 26.11
N ARG A 459 -20.21 -10.15 27.24
CA ARG A 459 -18.80 -10.33 27.64
C ARG A 459 -18.03 -11.19 26.63
N LEU A 460 -18.63 -12.28 26.15
CA LEU A 460 -18.04 -13.16 25.14
C LEU A 460 -17.84 -12.45 23.79
N VAL A 461 -18.83 -11.69 23.32
CA VAL A 461 -18.72 -10.90 22.08
C VAL A 461 -17.70 -9.77 22.23
N GLU A 462 -17.55 -9.18 23.42
CA GLU A 462 -16.51 -8.20 23.73
C GLU A 462 -15.09 -8.82 23.63
N GLN A 463 -14.87 -10.04 24.15
CA GLN A 463 -13.62 -10.78 23.94
C GLN A 463 -13.36 -11.10 22.46
N ILE A 464 -14.37 -11.58 21.73
CA ILE A 464 -14.30 -11.85 20.28
C ILE A 464 -13.94 -10.57 19.51
N ARG A 465 -14.55 -9.42 19.85
CA ARG A 465 -14.22 -8.10 19.27
C ARG A 465 -12.75 -7.75 19.45
N TYR A 466 -12.17 -7.98 20.62
CA TYR A 466 -10.73 -7.73 20.87
C TYR A 466 -9.84 -8.66 20.03
N LEU A 467 -10.14 -9.96 19.98
CA LEU A 467 -9.41 -10.94 19.17
C LEU A 467 -9.40 -10.56 17.67
N LEU A 468 -10.54 -10.11 17.14
CA LEU A 468 -10.71 -9.75 15.73
C LEU A 468 -10.01 -8.44 15.32
N LYS A 469 -9.61 -7.59 16.28
CA LYS A 469 -9.10 -6.22 16.00
C LYS A 469 -7.84 -6.23 15.15
N ASP A 470 -6.81 -6.95 15.60
CA ASP A 470 -5.48 -6.97 14.99
C ASP A 470 -5.13 -8.32 14.31
N ASP A 471 -6.03 -9.30 14.33
CA ASP A 471 -5.77 -10.65 13.80
C ASP A 471 -6.61 -11.01 12.56
N GLU A 472 -5.96 -10.98 11.40
CA GLU A 472 -6.56 -11.34 10.10
C GLU A 472 -6.88 -12.84 9.99
N GLU A 473 -6.09 -13.70 10.64
CA GLU A 473 -6.33 -15.14 10.65
C GLU A 473 -7.58 -15.45 11.47
N ALA A 474 -7.75 -14.80 12.63
CA ALA A 474 -8.97 -14.93 13.43
C ALA A 474 -10.21 -14.49 12.64
N ARG A 475 -10.14 -13.38 11.88
CA ARG A 475 -11.24 -12.94 10.99
C ARG A 475 -11.60 -14.00 9.94
N ILE A 476 -10.62 -14.66 9.35
CA ILE A 476 -10.83 -15.72 8.35
C ILE A 476 -11.40 -16.99 9.01
N GLN A 477 -10.86 -17.41 10.15
CA GLN A 477 -11.29 -18.64 10.82
C GLN A 477 -12.68 -18.51 11.43
N LEU A 478 -12.94 -17.46 12.22
CA LEU A 478 -14.25 -17.21 12.81
C LEU A 478 -15.34 -17.02 11.73
N GLY A 479 -15.04 -16.24 10.68
CA GLY A 479 -15.93 -16.11 9.51
C GLY A 479 -16.15 -17.40 8.72
N SER A 480 -15.23 -18.37 8.80
CA SER A 480 -15.41 -19.70 8.20
C SER A 480 -16.21 -20.66 9.07
N ASN A 481 -16.29 -20.40 10.37
CA ASN A 481 -16.98 -21.22 11.36
C ASN A 481 -18.38 -20.69 11.71
N GLY A 482 -18.97 -19.78 10.92
CA GLY A 482 -20.34 -19.30 11.15
C GLY A 482 -20.50 -18.21 12.20
N PHE A 483 -19.41 -17.56 12.64
CA PHE A 483 -19.51 -16.43 13.58
C PHE A 483 -20.11 -15.17 12.93
N ALA A 484 -20.13 -15.07 11.61
CA ALA A 484 -20.78 -13.97 10.91
C ALA A 484 -22.29 -13.96 11.20
N GLU A 485 -22.93 -15.11 11.03
CA GLU A 485 -24.33 -15.36 11.30
C GLU A 485 -24.63 -15.29 12.81
N ALA A 486 -23.80 -15.93 13.65
CA ALA A 486 -23.99 -15.93 15.10
C ALA A 486 -23.90 -14.52 15.73
N LEU A 487 -22.98 -13.67 15.25
CA LEU A 487 -22.86 -12.29 15.73
C LEU A 487 -23.98 -11.38 15.21
N VAL A 488 -24.52 -11.63 14.01
CA VAL A 488 -25.71 -10.93 13.51
C VAL A 488 -26.95 -11.34 14.33
N GLU A 489 -27.07 -12.61 14.72
CA GLU A 489 -28.16 -13.06 15.58
C GLU A 489 -28.03 -12.53 17.02
N PHE A 490 -26.81 -12.45 17.57
CA PHE A 490 -26.57 -11.73 18.83
C PHE A 490 -27.01 -10.26 18.72
N LEU A 491 -26.66 -9.57 17.62
CA LEU A 491 -27.09 -8.19 17.40
C LEU A 491 -28.62 -8.08 17.28
N ARG A 492 -29.28 -9.02 16.61
CA ARG A 492 -30.76 -9.09 16.50
C ARG A 492 -31.43 -9.19 17.86
N ASN A 493 -30.91 -10.03 18.75
CA ASN A 493 -31.38 -10.15 20.13
C ASN A 493 -31.11 -8.86 20.92
N ALA A 494 -29.90 -8.27 20.79
CA ALA A 494 -29.55 -7.01 21.46
C ALA A 494 -30.42 -5.81 21.02
N VAL A 495 -30.82 -5.76 19.74
CA VAL A 495 -31.79 -4.78 19.20
C VAL A 495 -33.19 -5.04 19.78
N SER A 496 -33.64 -6.31 19.77
CA SER A 496 -34.96 -6.70 20.29
C SER A 496 -35.13 -6.39 21.79
N ASP A 497 -34.07 -6.58 22.58
CA ASP A 497 -34.05 -6.30 24.02
C ASP A 497 -33.79 -4.82 24.35
N GLY A 498 -33.53 -3.97 23.35
CA GLY A 498 -33.20 -2.55 23.55
C GLY A 498 -31.87 -2.30 24.28
N ASN A 499 -30.97 -3.29 24.33
CA ASN A 499 -29.73 -3.23 25.10
C ASN A 499 -28.62 -2.47 24.32
N GLU A 500 -28.48 -1.17 24.61
CA GLU A 500 -27.53 -0.28 23.95
C GLU A 500 -26.08 -0.81 23.98
N LYS A 501 -25.60 -1.30 25.13
CA LYS A 501 -24.22 -1.80 25.26
C LYS A 501 -24.01 -3.05 24.39
N ALA A 502 -24.96 -3.98 24.40
CA ALA A 502 -24.87 -5.18 23.57
C ALA A 502 -24.95 -4.85 22.07
N GLN A 503 -25.73 -3.83 21.67
CA GLN A 503 -25.79 -3.34 20.29
C GLN A 503 -24.47 -2.71 19.84
N GLU A 504 -23.83 -1.86 20.66
CA GLU A 504 -22.49 -1.31 20.38
C GLU A 504 -21.46 -2.46 20.25
N VAL A 505 -21.39 -3.34 21.24
CA VAL A 505 -20.42 -4.44 21.28
C VAL A 505 -20.59 -5.38 20.08
N GLY A 506 -21.84 -5.73 19.73
CA GLY A 506 -22.18 -6.55 18.58
C GLY A 506 -21.80 -5.89 17.25
N ALA A 507 -22.22 -4.64 17.02
CA ALA A 507 -21.88 -3.93 15.79
C ALA A 507 -20.36 -3.73 15.61
N MET A 508 -19.62 -3.47 16.70
CA MET A 508 -18.17 -3.33 16.63
C MET A 508 -17.42 -4.67 16.50
N ALA A 509 -17.98 -5.78 17.01
CA ALA A 509 -17.47 -7.12 16.72
C ALA A 509 -17.67 -7.49 15.24
N LEU A 510 -18.85 -7.20 14.68
CA LEU A 510 -19.17 -7.37 13.27
C LEU A 510 -18.28 -6.49 12.37
N PHE A 511 -18.06 -5.24 12.75
CA PHE A 511 -17.11 -4.35 12.08
C PHE A 511 -15.73 -5.00 12.04
N ASN A 512 -15.17 -5.39 13.19
CA ASN A 512 -13.85 -6.02 13.24
C ASN A 512 -13.82 -7.30 12.39
N LEU A 513 -14.83 -8.18 12.47
CA LEU A 513 -14.93 -9.40 11.64
C LEU A 513 -14.86 -9.11 10.13
N ALA A 514 -15.45 -8.00 9.68
CA ALA A 514 -15.56 -7.61 8.29
C ALA A 514 -14.37 -6.79 7.75
N VAL A 515 -13.50 -6.21 8.61
CA VAL A 515 -12.36 -5.38 8.17
C VAL A 515 -11.49 -6.14 7.15
N ASN A 516 -11.36 -5.53 5.96
CA ASN A 516 -10.60 -6.07 4.81
C ASN A 516 -11.00 -7.48 4.36
N ASN A 517 -12.19 -7.98 4.72
CA ASN A 517 -12.66 -9.31 4.35
C ASN A 517 -14.03 -9.25 3.64
N ASN A 518 -14.00 -9.25 2.30
CA ASN A 518 -15.21 -9.17 1.47
C ASN A 518 -16.12 -10.41 1.59
N ARG A 519 -15.57 -11.60 1.88
CA ARG A 519 -16.40 -12.78 2.16
C ARG A 519 -17.24 -12.57 3.40
N ASN A 520 -16.61 -12.14 4.50
CA ASN A 520 -17.33 -11.87 5.76
C ASN A 520 -18.39 -10.78 5.56
N LYS A 521 -18.09 -9.69 4.82
CA LYS A 521 -19.10 -8.67 4.46
C LYS A 521 -20.29 -9.26 3.71
N GLY A 522 -20.05 -10.16 2.76
CA GLY A 522 -21.11 -10.86 2.03
C GLY A 522 -21.98 -11.74 2.93
N LEU A 523 -21.39 -12.43 3.92
CA LEU A 523 -22.13 -13.18 4.94
C LEU A 523 -22.99 -12.24 5.80
N LEU A 524 -22.43 -11.12 6.29
CA LEU A 524 -23.18 -10.15 7.08
C LEU A 524 -24.37 -9.55 6.30
N LEU A 525 -24.15 -9.23 5.03
CA LEU A 525 -25.20 -8.73 4.14
C LEU A 525 -26.30 -9.78 3.93
N SER A 526 -25.91 -11.04 3.70
CA SER A 526 -26.84 -12.16 3.51
C SER A 526 -27.64 -12.49 4.78
N ALA A 527 -27.09 -12.22 5.96
CA ALA A 527 -27.74 -12.39 7.26
C ALA A 527 -28.68 -11.23 7.66
N GLY A 528 -28.82 -10.20 6.82
CA GLY A 528 -29.71 -9.06 7.07
C GLY A 528 -29.17 -8.04 8.08
N VAL A 529 -27.85 -7.81 8.12
CA VAL A 529 -27.25 -6.83 9.05
C VAL A 529 -27.75 -5.39 8.81
N VAL A 530 -28.11 -5.05 7.57
CA VAL A 530 -28.58 -3.69 7.21
C VAL A 530 -29.89 -3.36 7.93
N ASP A 531 -30.86 -4.27 7.93
CA ASP A 531 -32.15 -4.10 8.61
C ASP A 531 -32.00 -3.91 10.13
N LEU A 532 -30.94 -4.48 10.73
CA LEU A 532 -30.60 -4.27 12.14
C LEU A 532 -29.98 -2.89 12.36
N LEU A 533 -29.07 -2.46 11.47
CA LEU A 533 -28.50 -1.12 11.53
C LEU A 533 -29.59 -0.05 11.36
N GLU A 534 -30.59 -0.27 10.50
CA GLU A 534 -31.73 0.63 10.35
C GLU A 534 -32.57 0.79 11.63
N GLN A 535 -32.63 -0.24 12.47
CA GLN A 535 -33.26 -0.16 13.79
C GLN A 535 -32.36 0.55 14.80
N MET A 536 -31.06 0.21 14.85
CA MET A 536 -30.08 0.86 15.74
C MET A 536 -30.03 2.38 15.55
N ILE A 537 -30.19 2.83 14.31
CA ILE A 537 -30.16 4.24 13.91
C ILE A 537 -31.38 5.05 14.40
N SER A 538 -32.31 4.42 15.12
CA SER A 538 -33.34 5.11 15.91
C SER A 538 -32.81 5.66 17.25
N ASN A 539 -31.62 5.22 17.71
CA ASN A 539 -31.01 5.65 18.97
C ASN A 539 -29.73 6.48 18.72
N PRO A 540 -29.69 7.76 19.14
CA PRO A 540 -28.51 8.63 18.99
C PRO A 540 -27.20 8.06 19.54
N ARG A 541 -27.26 7.27 20.62
CA ARG A 541 -26.06 6.66 21.24
C ARG A 541 -25.38 5.63 20.33
N LEU A 542 -26.10 5.08 19.37
CA LEU A 542 -25.63 4.01 18.47
C LEU A 542 -25.20 4.53 17.09
N PHE A 543 -25.28 5.85 16.84
CA PHE A 543 -24.91 6.46 15.56
C PHE A 543 -23.46 6.15 15.16
N GLY A 544 -22.50 6.25 16.09
CA GLY A 544 -21.09 5.93 15.83
C GLY A 544 -20.88 4.48 15.35
N PRO A 545 -21.22 3.46 16.18
CA PRO A 545 -21.10 2.06 15.80
C PRO A 545 -21.85 1.68 14.51
N ALA A 546 -23.07 2.21 14.31
CA ALA A 546 -23.85 1.96 13.11
C ALA A 546 -23.17 2.55 11.85
N THR A 547 -22.72 3.81 11.93
CA THR A 547 -22.06 4.50 10.80
C THR A 547 -20.73 3.84 10.44
N ALA A 548 -19.93 3.44 11.43
CA ALA A 548 -18.69 2.69 11.19
C ALA A 548 -18.96 1.35 10.47
N LEU A 549 -20.01 0.61 10.86
CA LEU A 549 -20.37 -0.64 10.19
C LEU A 549 -20.92 -0.40 8.78
N TYR A 550 -21.74 0.63 8.56
CA TYR A 550 -22.15 1.06 7.21
C TYR A 550 -20.95 1.39 6.32
N LEU A 551 -19.96 2.13 6.83
CA LEU A 551 -18.72 2.41 6.09
C LEU A 551 -18.01 1.13 5.65
N ASN A 552 -17.78 0.21 6.59
CA ASN A 552 -17.05 -1.02 6.31
C ASN A 552 -17.79 -1.92 5.30
N LEU A 553 -19.12 -2.02 5.42
CA LEU A 553 -19.98 -2.72 4.48
C LEU A 553 -20.01 -2.05 3.09
N SER A 554 -20.05 -0.71 3.00
CA SER A 554 -20.10 0.04 1.74
C SER A 554 -18.88 -0.20 0.82
N CYS A 555 -17.78 -0.72 1.36
CA CYS A 555 -16.62 -1.16 0.58
C CYS A 555 -16.88 -2.47 -0.21
N LEU A 556 -17.96 -3.20 0.04
CA LEU A 556 -18.43 -4.33 -0.77
C LEU A 556 -19.37 -3.82 -1.88
N PRO A 557 -19.16 -4.13 -3.18
CA PRO A 557 -20.03 -3.68 -4.27
C PRO A 557 -21.51 -3.98 -4.06
N ASP A 558 -21.84 -5.21 -3.64
CA ASP A 558 -23.23 -5.67 -3.49
C ASP A 558 -23.96 -4.92 -2.35
N ALA A 559 -23.25 -4.56 -1.28
CA ALA A 559 -23.80 -3.78 -0.18
C ALA A 559 -24.16 -2.35 -0.59
N LYS A 560 -23.52 -1.77 -1.62
CA LYS A 560 -23.83 -0.41 -2.08
C LYS A 560 -25.23 -0.26 -2.65
N ALA A 561 -25.73 -1.30 -3.31
CA ALA A 561 -27.10 -1.33 -3.84
C ALA A 561 -28.13 -1.43 -2.71
N VAL A 562 -27.86 -2.27 -1.70
CA VAL A 562 -28.73 -2.44 -0.52
C VAL A 562 -28.76 -1.18 0.33
N ILE A 563 -27.60 -0.70 0.79
CA ILE A 563 -27.49 0.53 1.61
C ILE A 563 -27.97 1.75 0.81
N GLY A 564 -27.70 1.82 -0.49
CA GLY A 564 -28.12 2.91 -1.38
C GLY A 564 -29.62 2.96 -1.67
N SER A 565 -30.38 1.90 -1.35
CA SER A 565 -31.84 1.82 -1.48
C SER A 565 -32.56 1.88 -0.11
N SER A 566 -31.80 2.12 0.96
CA SER A 566 -32.18 1.97 2.37
C SER A 566 -32.34 3.34 3.04
N GLN A 567 -33.05 3.39 4.18
CA GLN A 567 -33.20 4.65 4.95
C GLN A 567 -31.87 5.15 5.54
N ALA A 568 -30.82 4.32 5.49
CA ALA A 568 -29.45 4.70 5.80
C ALA A 568 -28.98 5.94 5.02
N VAL A 569 -29.40 6.13 3.76
CA VAL A 569 -28.97 7.27 2.94
C VAL A 569 -29.38 8.61 3.59
N SER A 570 -30.66 8.75 3.98
CA SER A 570 -31.16 9.95 4.64
C SER A 570 -30.43 10.20 5.96
N PHE A 571 -30.30 9.16 6.80
CA PHE A 571 -29.56 9.25 8.07
C PHE A 571 -28.11 9.71 7.88
N LEU A 572 -27.39 9.16 6.90
CA LEU A 572 -26.00 9.50 6.61
C LEU A 572 -25.84 10.95 6.12
N VAL A 573 -26.80 11.46 5.34
CA VAL A 573 -26.85 12.88 4.94
C VAL A 573 -27.15 13.78 6.15
N ASP A 574 -28.11 13.40 7.00
CA ASP A 574 -28.43 14.13 8.24
C ASP A 574 -27.23 14.23 9.20
N ARG A 575 -26.33 13.23 9.20
CA ARG A 575 -25.08 13.27 9.99
C ARG A 575 -24.09 14.33 9.51
N LEU A 576 -24.14 14.78 8.25
CA LEU A 576 -23.25 15.85 7.79
C LEU A 576 -23.60 17.19 8.44
N TYR A 577 -24.89 17.46 8.66
CA TYR A 577 -25.40 18.69 9.27
C TYR A 577 -25.19 18.82 10.79
N SER A 578 -24.75 17.78 11.51
CA SER A 578 -24.81 17.79 12.97
C SER A 578 -23.74 18.72 13.60
N GLN A 579 -24.12 19.91 14.06
CA GLN A 579 -23.24 20.79 14.84
C GLN A 579 -23.11 20.28 16.28
N GLU A 580 -22.47 19.13 16.46
CA GLU A 580 -22.23 18.50 17.76
C GLU A 580 -20.98 19.10 18.42
N ALA A 581 -21.19 19.82 19.53
CA ALA A 581 -20.15 20.59 20.19
C ALA A 581 -19.17 19.71 21.00
N GLY A 582 -17.90 19.72 20.60
CA GLY A 582 -16.76 19.50 21.51
C GLY A 582 -16.42 18.06 21.92
N ASP A 583 -17.07 17.03 21.39
CA ASP A 583 -16.74 15.62 21.71
C ASP A 583 -16.01 14.94 20.52
N THR A 584 -14.78 14.49 20.76
CA THR A 584 -13.88 13.91 19.74
C THR A 584 -14.48 12.67 19.07
N LYS A 585 -15.38 11.94 19.75
CA LYS A 585 -16.09 10.79 19.17
C LYS A 585 -17.08 11.17 18.08
N SER A 586 -17.70 12.35 18.15
CA SER A 586 -18.69 12.81 17.17
C SER A 586 -18.06 13.12 15.80
N SER A 587 -16.85 13.72 15.81
CA SER A 587 -16.09 14.01 14.58
C SER A 587 -15.82 12.75 13.73
N SER A 588 -15.54 11.61 14.36
CA SER A 588 -15.39 10.33 13.64
C SER A 588 -16.68 9.91 12.92
N CYS A 589 -17.85 10.09 13.55
CA CYS A 589 -19.13 9.70 12.96
C CYS A 589 -19.43 10.48 11.67
N LYS A 590 -19.15 11.78 11.64
CA LYS A 590 -19.21 12.58 10.41
C LYS A 590 -18.27 12.04 9.31
N HIS A 591 -17.07 11.61 9.70
CA HIS A 591 -16.06 11.10 8.77
C HIS A 591 -16.53 9.80 8.13
N ASP A 592 -17.00 8.88 8.96
CA ASP A 592 -17.53 7.61 8.52
C ASP A 592 -18.76 7.80 7.63
N ALA A 593 -19.62 8.78 7.94
CA ALA A 593 -20.77 9.15 7.10
C ALA A 593 -20.34 9.67 5.72
N LEU A 594 -19.43 10.66 5.65
CA LEU A 594 -18.95 11.20 4.38
C LEU A 594 -18.26 10.14 3.51
N TYR A 595 -17.44 9.27 4.10
CA TYR A 595 -16.79 8.19 3.36
C TYR A 595 -17.77 7.11 2.90
N THR A 596 -18.81 6.83 3.69
CA THR A 596 -19.91 5.94 3.26
C THR A 596 -20.63 6.54 2.06
N LEU A 597 -21.03 7.83 2.13
CA LEU A 597 -21.69 8.53 1.04
C LEU A 597 -20.82 8.60 -0.22
N TYR A 598 -19.50 8.80 -0.10
CA TYR A 598 -18.54 8.68 -1.21
C TYR A 598 -18.49 7.27 -1.82
N ASN A 599 -18.49 6.22 -0.99
CA ASN A 599 -18.55 4.85 -1.49
C ASN A 599 -19.85 4.57 -2.25
N LEU A 600 -20.99 5.11 -1.76
CA LEU A 600 -22.30 4.99 -2.40
C LEU A 600 -22.44 5.83 -3.67
N SER A 601 -21.90 7.05 -3.73
CA SER A 601 -21.99 7.91 -4.93
C SER A 601 -21.32 7.27 -6.14
N ASN A 602 -20.26 6.49 -5.90
CA ASN A 602 -19.58 5.68 -6.92
C ASN A 602 -20.41 4.47 -7.41
N HIS A 603 -21.65 4.30 -6.95
CA HIS A 603 -22.63 3.35 -7.49
C HIS A 603 -23.80 4.11 -8.13
N GLN A 604 -23.89 4.05 -9.46
CA GLN A 604 -24.80 4.90 -10.24
C GLN A 604 -26.30 4.75 -9.86
N ALA A 605 -26.72 3.58 -9.38
CA ALA A 605 -28.10 3.34 -8.95
C ALA A 605 -28.46 4.04 -7.63
N SER A 606 -27.48 4.37 -6.77
CA SER A 606 -27.70 5.08 -5.51
C SER A 606 -27.87 6.59 -5.71
N VAL A 607 -27.41 7.14 -6.84
CA VAL A 607 -27.39 8.59 -7.10
C VAL A 607 -28.78 9.25 -6.99
N PRO A 608 -29.88 8.72 -7.56
CA PRO A 608 -31.21 9.32 -7.39
C PRO A 608 -31.68 9.41 -5.93
N VAL A 609 -31.32 8.42 -5.10
CA VAL A 609 -31.68 8.40 -3.67
C VAL A 609 -30.84 9.42 -2.90
N LEU A 610 -29.52 9.49 -3.18
CA LEU A 610 -28.61 10.47 -2.60
C LEU A 610 -29.07 11.92 -2.88
N LEU A 611 -29.48 12.23 -4.12
CA LEU A 611 -30.02 13.54 -4.48
C LEU A 611 -31.35 13.84 -3.77
N THR A 612 -32.25 12.85 -3.73
CA THR A 612 -33.55 12.98 -3.04
C THR A 612 -33.40 13.20 -1.53
N ALA A 613 -32.33 12.68 -0.93
CA ALA A 613 -31.95 12.90 0.46
C ALA A 613 -31.27 14.26 0.73
N GLY A 614 -31.08 15.13 -0.28
CA GLY A 614 -30.50 16.47 -0.10
C GLY A 614 -28.97 16.50 0.02
N ILE A 615 -28.26 15.49 -0.49
CA ILE A 615 -26.80 15.40 -0.34
C ILE A 615 -26.04 16.62 -0.86
N VAL A 616 -26.54 17.29 -1.91
CA VAL A 616 -25.85 18.42 -2.55
C VAL A 616 -25.81 19.64 -1.62
N ASP A 617 -26.92 19.92 -0.93
CA ASP A 617 -27.00 21.00 0.04
C ASP A 617 -26.18 20.67 1.29
N ALA A 618 -26.15 19.40 1.72
CA ALA A 618 -25.33 18.95 2.86
C ALA A 618 -23.82 19.10 2.58
N LEU A 619 -23.39 18.74 1.37
CA LEU A 619 -22.01 18.95 0.90
C LEU A 619 -21.69 20.44 0.73
N HIS A 620 -22.65 21.27 0.30
CA HIS A 620 -22.46 22.71 0.22
C HIS A 620 -22.23 23.32 1.60
N CYS A 621 -23.07 23.01 2.58
CA CYS A 621 -22.88 23.43 3.98
C CYS A 621 -21.49 23.02 4.49
N LEU A 622 -21.11 21.74 4.34
CA LEU A 622 -19.81 21.23 4.78
C LEU A 622 -18.61 21.96 4.14
N LEU A 623 -18.71 22.36 2.86
CA LEU A 623 -17.68 23.14 2.18
C LEU A 623 -17.64 24.61 2.63
N THR A 624 -18.76 25.17 3.13
CA THR A 624 -18.83 26.55 3.63
C THR A 624 -18.52 26.70 5.13
N GLU A 625 -18.72 25.65 5.94
CA GLU A 625 -18.52 25.70 7.39
C GLU A 625 -17.05 25.67 7.83
N SER A 626 -16.12 25.25 6.95
CA SER A 626 -14.72 24.96 7.28
C SER A 626 -13.93 26.19 7.80
N PRO A 627 -13.57 26.25 9.10
CA PRO A 627 -12.58 27.21 9.59
C PRO A 627 -11.18 26.66 9.30
N ALA A 628 -10.22 27.54 9.02
CA ALA A 628 -8.85 27.19 8.64
C ALA A 628 -7.98 26.58 9.78
N THR A 629 -8.59 25.92 10.77
CA THR A 629 -7.96 25.47 12.03
C THR A 629 -8.06 23.98 12.33
N GLU A 630 -8.74 23.17 11.52
CA GLU A 630 -8.70 21.71 11.64
C GLU A 630 -8.33 21.03 10.31
N GLY A 631 -7.09 20.52 10.23
CA GLY A 631 -6.49 19.92 9.02
C GLY A 631 -7.03 18.54 8.63
N LEU A 632 -8.35 18.32 8.75
CA LEU A 632 -9.03 17.11 8.30
C LEU A 632 -9.54 17.31 6.87
N GLY A 633 -9.17 16.40 5.95
CA GLY A 633 -9.43 16.50 4.50
C GLY A 633 -10.88 16.28 4.05
N TRP A 634 -11.84 16.92 4.72
CA TRP A 634 -13.26 16.91 4.38
C TRP A 634 -13.51 17.42 2.95
N THR A 635 -12.87 18.55 2.60
CA THR A 635 -13.01 19.23 1.30
C THR A 635 -12.75 18.28 0.13
N GLU A 636 -11.65 17.53 0.16
CA GLU A 636 -11.25 16.63 -0.92
C GLU A 636 -12.32 15.54 -1.16
N LYS A 637 -12.85 14.97 -0.08
CA LYS A 637 -13.86 13.90 -0.16
C LYS A 637 -15.22 14.45 -0.56
N ALA A 638 -15.63 15.61 -0.02
CA ALA A 638 -16.84 16.31 -0.43
C ALA A 638 -16.83 16.66 -1.93
N LEU A 639 -15.72 17.22 -2.43
CA LEU A 639 -15.51 17.48 -3.86
C LEU A 639 -15.54 16.18 -4.69
N ALA A 640 -14.97 15.08 -4.19
CA ALA A 640 -15.03 13.78 -4.87
C ALA A 640 -16.47 13.24 -4.99
N VAL A 641 -17.33 13.43 -3.98
CA VAL A 641 -18.76 13.12 -4.07
C VAL A 641 -19.43 14.00 -5.12
N LEU A 642 -19.23 15.33 -5.10
CA LEU A 642 -19.80 16.24 -6.08
C LEU A 642 -19.41 15.89 -7.53
N ILE A 643 -18.13 15.52 -7.77
CA ILE A 643 -17.66 15.05 -9.10
C ILE A 643 -18.41 13.79 -9.54
N SER A 644 -18.62 12.85 -8.60
CA SER A 644 -19.34 11.59 -8.85
C SER A 644 -20.82 11.86 -9.21
N LEU A 645 -21.50 12.74 -8.47
CA LEU A 645 -22.88 13.16 -8.75
C LEU A 645 -22.98 13.92 -10.09
N ALA A 646 -22.04 14.82 -10.37
CA ALA A 646 -21.96 15.60 -11.61
C ALA A 646 -21.73 14.77 -12.88
N ALA A 647 -21.34 13.50 -12.78
CA ALA A 647 -21.34 12.58 -13.91
C ALA A 647 -22.77 12.33 -14.46
N THR A 648 -23.80 12.45 -13.61
CA THR A 648 -25.21 12.26 -13.98
C THR A 648 -25.93 13.57 -14.35
N GLN A 649 -26.92 13.52 -15.25
CA GLN A 649 -27.70 14.72 -15.59
C GLN A 649 -28.55 15.23 -14.42
N ALA A 650 -29.04 14.32 -13.56
CA ALA A 650 -29.77 14.69 -12.36
C ALA A 650 -28.87 15.47 -11.39
N GLY A 651 -27.68 14.93 -11.07
CA GLY A 651 -26.73 15.59 -10.18
C GLY A 651 -26.22 16.92 -10.72
N ARG A 652 -25.97 17.05 -12.04
CA ARG A 652 -25.64 18.36 -12.64
C ARG A 652 -26.76 19.38 -12.45
N LYS A 653 -28.01 18.99 -12.67
CA LYS A 653 -29.16 19.89 -12.49
C LYS A 653 -29.25 20.36 -11.03
N ASP A 654 -29.07 19.45 -10.08
CA ASP A 654 -29.13 19.72 -8.64
C ASP A 654 -28.02 20.67 -8.20
N ILE A 655 -26.75 20.36 -8.54
CA ILE A 655 -25.58 21.20 -8.27
C ILE A 655 -25.72 22.61 -8.87
N MET A 656 -26.34 22.72 -10.05
CA MET A 656 -26.64 24.02 -10.68
C MET A 656 -27.85 24.75 -10.07
N SER A 657 -28.70 24.06 -9.31
CA SER A 657 -29.89 24.63 -8.66
C SER A 657 -29.63 25.05 -7.21
N THR A 658 -28.71 24.39 -6.50
CA THR A 658 -28.26 24.77 -5.15
C THR A 658 -27.60 26.17 -5.17
N PRO A 659 -28.20 27.18 -4.52
CA PRO A 659 -27.67 28.54 -4.53
C PRO A 659 -26.29 28.62 -3.88
N GLY A 660 -25.35 29.33 -4.52
CA GLY A 660 -24.01 29.58 -3.96
C GLY A 660 -23.00 28.46 -4.17
N LEU A 661 -23.39 27.21 -4.43
CA LEU A 661 -22.44 26.08 -4.57
C LEU A 661 -21.42 26.28 -5.71
N VAL A 662 -21.83 26.82 -6.85
CA VAL A 662 -20.90 27.16 -7.95
C VAL A 662 -19.93 28.28 -7.54
N SER A 663 -20.38 29.22 -6.70
CA SER A 663 -19.54 30.27 -6.11
C SER A 663 -18.53 29.70 -5.11
N THR A 664 -18.95 28.75 -4.26
CA THR A 664 -18.05 28.01 -3.35
C THR A 664 -17.01 27.18 -4.11
N LEU A 665 -17.36 26.59 -5.27
CA LEU A 665 -16.37 25.97 -6.15
C LEU A 665 -15.41 27.01 -6.77
N ALA A 666 -15.89 28.21 -7.10
CA ALA A 666 -15.06 29.30 -7.61
C ALA A 666 -14.09 29.85 -6.53
N THR A 667 -14.51 29.99 -5.27
CA THR A 667 -13.61 30.37 -4.18
C THR A 667 -12.54 29.30 -3.91
N LEU A 668 -12.91 28.01 -3.96
CA LEU A 668 -11.95 26.91 -3.83
C LEU A 668 -10.92 26.86 -4.97
N LEU A 669 -11.25 27.35 -6.18
CA LEU A 669 -10.27 27.53 -7.25
C LEU A 669 -9.23 28.63 -6.95
N ASP A 670 -9.60 29.64 -6.17
CA ASP A 670 -8.77 30.82 -5.93
C ASP A 670 -7.94 30.71 -4.65
N THR A 671 -8.52 30.18 -3.58
CA THR A 671 -7.91 30.11 -2.24
C THR A 671 -7.62 28.71 -1.72
N GLY A 672 -8.10 27.65 -2.38
CA GLY A 672 -7.91 26.27 -1.93
C GLY A 672 -6.49 25.74 -2.13
N GLU A 673 -6.15 24.64 -1.48
CA GLU A 673 -4.87 23.95 -1.66
C GLU A 673 -4.74 23.34 -3.08
N PRO A 674 -3.52 23.06 -3.60
CA PRO A 674 -3.33 22.59 -4.98
C PRO A 674 -4.11 21.32 -5.34
N THR A 675 -4.39 20.44 -4.35
CA THR A 675 -5.23 19.26 -4.51
C THR A 675 -6.72 19.61 -4.58
N GLU A 676 -7.19 20.53 -3.75
CA GLU A 676 -8.58 21.02 -3.72
C GLU A 676 -8.91 21.79 -5.00
N GLN A 677 -8.00 22.69 -5.43
CA GLN A 677 -8.07 23.36 -6.73
C GLN A 677 -8.21 22.33 -7.86
N GLU A 678 -7.40 21.27 -7.87
CA GLU A 678 -7.48 20.22 -8.89
C GLU A 678 -8.85 19.53 -8.93
N GLN A 679 -9.46 19.28 -7.77
CA GLN A 679 -10.79 18.66 -7.67
C GLN A 679 -11.91 19.64 -8.04
N ALA A 680 -11.83 20.90 -7.61
CA ALA A 680 -12.77 21.95 -8.01
C ALA A 680 -12.77 22.18 -9.54
N VAL A 681 -11.59 22.25 -10.17
CA VAL A 681 -11.49 22.27 -11.65
C VAL A 681 -12.10 21.00 -12.25
N SER A 682 -11.88 19.84 -11.62
CA SER A 682 -12.43 18.56 -12.10
C SER A 682 -13.97 18.55 -12.09
N CYS A 683 -14.59 19.07 -11.03
CA CYS A 683 -16.04 19.16 -10.90
C CYS A 683 -16.63 20.07 -11.99
N LEU A 684 -16.12 21.30 -12.10
CA LEU A 684 -16.57 22.28 -13.09
C LEU A 684 -16.33 21.79 -14.53
N LEU A 685 -15.24 21.07 -14.79
CA LEU A 685 -14.97 20.45 -16.09
C LEU A 685 -15.98 19.34 -16.43
N VAL A 686 -16.30 18.45 -15.49
CA VAL A 686 -17.32 17.39 -15.69
C VAL A 686 -18.71 18.01 -15.95
N MET A 687 -19.06 19.08 -15.24
CA MET A 687 -20.30 19.81 -15.47
C MET A 687 -20.34 20.45 -16.87
N CYS A 688 -19.30 21.20 -17.26
CA CYS A 688 -19.25 21.97 -18.52
C CYS A 688 -18.99 21.11 -19.76
N THR A 689 -18.41 19.92 -19.63
CA THR A 689 -18.24 18.98 -20.77
C THR A 689 -19.52 18.24 -21.12
N ALA A 690 -20.40 18.01 -20.14
CA ALA A 690 -21.61 17.21 -20.30
C ALA A 690 -22.88 18.05 -20.57
N ASP A 691 -22.91 19.32 -20.18
CA ASP A 691 -24.01 20.24 -20.48
C ASP A 691 -23.48 21.67 -20.74
N ASP A 692 -23.58 22.15 -21.99
CA ASP A 692 -23.18 23.50 -22.38
C ASP A 692 -23.89 24.59 -21.55
N LYS A 693 -25.08 24.32 -21.01
CA LYS A 693 -25.83 25.29 -20.19
C LYS A 693 -25.14 25.64 -18.88
N CYS A 694 -24.27 24.75 -18.37
CA CYS A 694 -23.46 25.02 -17.18
C CYS A 694 -22.37 26.08 -17.44
N ILE A 695 -21.96 26.30 -18.69
CA ILE A 695 -20.81 27.17 -19.02
C ILE A 695 -21.08 28.64 -18.66
N ALA A 696 -22.28 29.16 -18.96
CA ALA A 696 -22.57 30.57 -18.75
C ALA A 696 -22.65 30.95 -17.25
N PRO A 697 -23.33 30.19 -16.36
CA PRO A 697 -23.28 30.42 -14.92
C PRO A 697 -21.86 30.30 -14.34
N VAL A 698 -21.09 29.27 -14.71
CA VAL A 698 -19.72 29.10 -14.21
C VAL A 698 -18.80 30.27 -14.63
N LEU A 699 -19.03 30.86 -15.80
CA LEU A 699 -18.32 32.07 -16.24
C LEU A 699 -18.74 33.35 -15.48
N GLN A 700 -19.96 33.41 -14.94
CA GLN A 700 -20.45 34.56 -14.16
C GLN A 700 -19.78 34.63 -12.78
N GLU A 701 -19.46 33.49 -12.17
CA GLU A 701 -18.67 33.40 -10.92
C GLU A 701 -17.18 33.78 -11.09
N GLY A 702 -16.76 34.25 -12.28
CA GLY A 702 -15.46 34.89 -12.45
C GLY A 702 -14.24 33.94 -12.46
N VAL A 703 -14.42 32.62 -12.53
CA VAL A 703 -13.37 31.57 -12.40
C VAL A 703 -12.13 31.67 -13.32
N VAL A 704 -12.13 32.56 -14.32
CA VAL A 704 -11.12 32.59 -15.39
C VAL A 704 -9.70 32.94 -14.91
N PRO A 705 -9.44 33.92 -14.02
CA PRO A 705 -8.09 34.23 -13.53
C PRO A 705 -7.48 33.05 -12.77
N SER A 706 -8.24 32.44 -11.86
CA SER A 706 -7.80 31.30 -11.05
C SER A 706 -7.52 30.09 -11.93
N LEU A 707 -8.37 29.80 -12.94
CA LEU A 707 -8.09 28.77 -13.94
C LEU A 707 -6.82 29.05 -14.77
N VAL A 708 -6.53 30.31 -15.10
CA VAL A 708 -5.28 30.68 -15.80
C VAL A 708 -4.08 30.46 -14.88
N SER A 709 -4.16 30.84 -13.59
CA SER A 709 -3.14 30.58 -12.58
C SER A 709 -2.85 29.07 -12.45
N ILE A 710 -3.89 28.26 -12.23
CA ILE A 710 -3.80 26.80 -12.15
C ILE A 710 -3.22 26.20 -13.44
N SER A 711 -3.57 26.73 -14.61
CA SER A 711 -3.04 26.25 -15.91
C SER A 711 -1.53 26.45 -16.09
N ALA A 712 -0.93 27.40 -15.35
CA ALA A 712 0.48 27.71 -15.37
C ALA A 712 1.26 27.05 -14.22
N ALA A 713 0.73 27.12 -12.98
CA ALA A 713 1.46 26.78 -11.76
C ALA A 713 0.88 25.58 -10.97
N GLY A 714 -0.32 25.10 -11.27
CA GLY A 714 -1.01 24.06 -10.50
C GLY A 714 -0.39 22.65 -10.60
N THR A 715 -1.07 21.64 -10.06
CA THR A 715 -0.64 20.22 -10.19
C THR A 715 -0.62 19.77 -11.65
N GLY A 716 0.10 18.67 -11.97
CA GLY A 716 0.17 18.15 -13.34
C GLY A 716 -1.21 17.86 -13.97
N ARG A 717 -2.11 17.21 -13.22
CA ARG A 717 -3.49 16.96 -13.63
C ARG A 717 -4.34 18.24 -13.61
N GLY A 718 -4.09 19.14 -12.66
CA GLY A 718 -4.79 20.42 -12.52
C GLY A 718 -4.58 21.33 -13.72
N ARG A 719 -3.33 21.45 -14.19
CA ARG A 719 -2.98 22.16 -15.43
C ARG A 719 -3.76 21.63 -16.63
N GLU A 720 -3.76 20.30 -16.82
CA GLU A 720 -4.44 19.67 -17.96
C GLU A 720 -5.95 19.91 -17.92
N LYS A 721 -6.59 19.72 -16.76
CA LYS A 721 -8.04 19.97 -16.58
C LYS A 721 -8.38 21.45 -16.79
N ALA A 722 -7.59 22.37 -16.23
CA ALA A 722 -7.82 23.81 -16.36
C ALA A 722 -7.66 24.29 -17.82
N GLN A 723 -6.67 23.77 -18.54
CA GLN A 723 -6.49 24.05 -19.98
C GLN A 723 -7.67 23.53 -20.81
N LYS A 724 -8.22 22.34 -20.49
CA LYS A 724 -9.44 21.82 -21.13
C LYS A 724 -10.66 22.70 -20.86
N LEU A 725 -10.88 23.14 -19.62
CA LEU A 725 -12.01 23.99 -19.26
C LEU A 725 -11.91 25.38 -19.92
N LEU A 726 -10.72 26.01 -19.89
CA LEU A 726 -10.44 27.25 -20.59
C LEU A 726 -10.63 27.14 -22.12
N LYS A 727 -10.38 25.97 -22.70
CA LYS A 727 -10.66 25.70 -24.12
C LYS A 727 -12.16 25.71 -24.40
N LEU A 728 -12.98 25.02 -23.60
CA LEU A 728 -14.44 25.03 -23.73
C LEU A 728 -15.01 26.45 -23.64
N PHE A 729 -14.54 27.25 -22.70
CA PHE A 729 -14.96 28.66 -22.55
C PHE A 729 -14.58 29.55 -23.74
N ARG A 730 -13.49 29.23 -24.46
CA ARG A 730 -13.09 29.90 -25.71
C ARG A 730 -13.94 29.43 -26.88
N GLU A 731 -14.39 28.17 -26.89
CA GLU A 731 -15.24 27.60 -27.93
C GLU A 731 -16.68 28.09 -27.80
N GLN A 732 -17.23 28.19 -26.58
CA GLN A 732 -18.52 28.83 -26.32
C GLN A 732 -18.54 30.29 -26.79
N ARG A 733 -17.56 31.11 -26.39
CA ARG A 733 -17.45 32.51 -26.87
C ARG A 733 -17.29 32.66 -28.39
N GLN A 734 -16.86 31.62 -29.10
CA GLN A 734 -16.81 31.63 -30.57
C GLN A 734 -18.15 31.23 -31.20
N ARG A 735 -18.98 30.43 -30.50
CA ARG A 735 -20.34 30.09 -30.91
C ARG A 735 -21.31 31.26 -30.71
N ASP A 736 -21.15 32.01 -29.61
CA ASP A 736 -22.01 33.15 -29.25
C ASP A 736 -21.64 34.46 -29.99
N ALA A 737 -20.60 34.45 -30.84
CA ALA A 737 -20.21 35.62 -31.61
C ALA A 737 -21.20 35.86 -32.78
N PRO A 738 -21.77 37.08 -32.92
CA PRO A 738 -22.71 37.36 -34.00
C PRO A 738 -22.03 37.22 -35.38
N PRO A 739 -22.76 36.71 -36.41
CA PRO A 739 -22.20 36.57 -37.74
C PRO A 739 -21.84 37.94 -38.33
N PRO A 740 -20.72 38.06 -39.07
CA PRO A 740 -20.31 39.32 -39.66
C PRO A 740 -21.34 39.78 -40.69
N GLN A 741 -21.85 41.00 -40.54
CA GLN A 741 -22.75 41.63 -41.51
C GLN A 741 -22.00 41.80 -42.84
N GLN A 742 -22.39 41.03 -43.85
CA GLN A 742 -21.89 41.20 -45.21
C GLN A 742 -22.56 42.42 -45.85
N GLN A 743 -21.83 43.53 -45.96
CA GLN A 743 -22.20 44.59 -46.89
C GLN A 743 -22.10 44.05 -48.32
N GLN A 744 -23.24 44.01 -49.04
CA GLN A 744 -23.27 43.67 -50.46
C GLN A 744 -22.74 44.83 -51.30
N SER A 745 -21.56 44.67 -51.86
CA SER A 745 -21.06 45.52 -52.95
C SER A 745 -21.47 44.89 -54.28
N GLN A 746 -22.45 45.47 -54.97
CA GLN A 746 -22.78 45.07 -56.34
C GLN A 746 -21.67 45.52 -57.30
N LEU A 747 -21.21 44.61 -58.15
CA LEU A 747 -20.32 44.90 -59.27
C LEU A 747 -21.13 45.06 -60.55
N THR A 748 -21.01 46.21 -61.21
CA THR A 748 -21.38 46.41 -62.61
C THR A 748 -20.13 46.75 -63.40
N GLU A 749 -19.76 45.90 -64.36
CA GLU A 749 -18.62 46.14 -65.26
C GLU A 749 -18.95 47.16 -66.36
N ALA A 750 -17.89 47.83 -66.81
CA ALA A 750 -17.42 47.90 -68.21
C ALA A 750 -17.13 49.32 -68.73
N GLY A 751 -16.02 49.46 -69.47
CA GLY A 751 -15.90 50.53 -70.48
C GLY A 751 -14.63 51.39 -70.45
N ASN A 752 -13.53 50.86 -71.02
CA ASN A 752 -12.48 51.56 -71.78
C ASN A 752 -11.86 52.89 -71.29
N GLY A 753 -10.52 52.86 -71.20
CA GLY A 753 -9.70 53.70 -72.10
C GLY A 753 -8.71 54.68 -71.47
N GLY A 754 -7.42 54.52 -71.81
CA GLY A 754 -6.50 55.67 -71.87
C GLY A 754 -5.28 55.69 -70.92
N ALA A 755 -4.17 55.10 -71.39
CA ALA A 755 -2.87 55.76 -71.53
C ALA A 755 -2.01 56.23 -70.30
N ILE A 756 -0.74 55.78 -70.35
CA ILE A 756 0.51 56.56 -70.14
C ILE A 756 1.16 56.67 -68.73
N VAL A 757 2.26 55.91 -68.61
CA VAL A 757 3.59 56.25 -68.04
C VAL A 757 3.90 56.10 -66.53
N CYS A 758 5.17 55.71 -66.32
CA CYS A 758 6.00 55.48 -65.13
C CYS A 758 5.94 56.61 -64.06
N HIS A 759 6.44 56.46 -62.81
CA HIS A 759 7.64 55.74 -62.35
C HIS A 759 7.60 55.38 -60.83
N ARG A 760 8.55 54.52 -60.42
CA ARG A 760 9.15 54.35 -59.05
C ARG A 760 9.36 55.71 -58.31
N GLU A 761 9.52 55.87 -56.99
CA GLU A 761 9.72 55.01 -55.79
C GLU A 761 9.56 55.89 -54.51
N SER A 762 9.55 55.46 -53.22
CA SER A 762 9.63 54.15 -52.55
C SER A 762 9.03 54.17 -51.12
N LYS A 763 8.78 52.96 -50.56
CA LYS A 763 8.86 52.53 -49.14
C LYS A 763 7.76 52.92 -48.10
N PRO A 764 7.58 52.08 -47.04
CA PRO A 764 6.28 51.90 -46.39
C PRO A 764 6.25 52.09 -44.86
N LEU A 765 5.05 52.10 -44.25
CA LEU A 765 4.91 51.99 -42.79
C LEU A 765 3.60 51.29 -42.33
N CYS A 766 3.79 50.27 -41.50
CA CYS A 766 2.89 49.77 -40.43
C CYS A 766 1.52 49.07 -40.70
N LYS A 767 1.48 47.82 -40.21
CA LYS A 767 0.49 47.21 -39.27
C LYS A 767 -0.78 46.50 -39.78
N SER A 768 -0.76 45.17 -39.52
CA SER A 768 -1.70 44.43 -38.65
C SER A 768 -2.94 43.73 -39.22
N LYS A 769 -2.95 42.38 -39.08
CA LYS A 769 -4.11 41.45 -38.87
C LYS A 769 -5.09 41.28 -40.08
N SER A 770 -5.82 40.18 -40.27
CA SER A 770 -5.87 38.84 -39.63
C SER A 770 -6.94 37.94 -40.30
N ARG A 771 -6.66 36.62 -40.52
CA ARG A 771 -7.64 35.49 -40.63
C ARG A 771 -8.68 35.58 -41.78
N LYS A 772 -9.52 34.57 -42.13
CA LYS A 772 -9.57 33.08 -42.03
C LYS A 772 -10.69 32.63 -42.99
N LEU A 773 -10.57 31.46 -43.63
CA LEU A 773 -11.56 30.35 -43.75
C LEU A 773 -10.99 29.35 -44.78
N GLY A 774 -11.19 28.03 -44.69
CA GLY A 774 -11.97 27.23 -43.75
C GLY A 774 -12.89 26.25 -44.50
N ARG A 775 -13.09 25.04 -43.94
CA ARG A 775 -13.70 23.83 -44.54
C ARG A 775 -12.72 23.02 -45.40
N THR A 776 -12.68 21.69 -45.32
CA THR A 776 -13.48 20.69 -44.56
C THR A 776 -12.63 19.41 -44.44
N LEU A 777 -12.94 18.51 -43.50
CA LEU A 777 -12.96 17.07 -43.80
C LEU A 777 -13.60 16.24 -42.67
N SER A 778 -14.27 15.18 -43.07
CA SER A 778 -14.83 14.12 -42.25
C SER A 778 -13.77 13.09 -41.83
N SER A 779 -14.04 12.43 -40.69
CA SER A 779 -13.52 11.12 -40.26
C SER A 779 -12.73 10.27 -41.27
N LEU A 780 -11.55 9.78 -40.87
CA LEU A 780 -11.28 8.33 -40.68
C LEU A 780 -9.83 8.05 -40.22
N TRP A 781 -9.68 6.89 -39.58
CA TRP A 781 -8.51 6.34 -38.90
C TRP A 781 -7.14 6.43 -39.62
N LYS A 782 -6.06 6.69 -38.86
CA LYS A 782 -4.99 5.71 -38.51
C LYS A 782 -3.78 6.40 -37.87
N ASN A 783 -3.34 5.91 -36.70
CA ASN A 783 -2.03 6.28 -36.15
C ASN A 783 -0.91 5.62 -36.97
N ARG A 784 -0.02 6.45 -37.53
CA ARG A 784 1.40 6.12 -37.72
C ARG A 784 2.19 7.29 -37.16
N GLY A 785 3.05 7.05 -36.18
CA GLY A 785 3.98 8.07 -35.72
C GLY A 785 5.17 8.20 -36.67
N PHE A 786 5.85 9.35 -36.63
CA PHE A 786 7.31 9.37 -36.56
C PHE A 786 7.82 10.71 -36.01
N SER A 787 8.98 10.62 -35.39
CA SER A 787 9.88 11.68 -34.90
C SER A 787 9.92 12.96 -35.76
N LEU A 788 10.11 14.10 -35.10
CA LEU A 788 10.76 15.26 -35.72
C LEU A 788 11.86 15.82 -34.80
N TYR A 789 12.99 16.11 -35.44
CA TYR A 789 14.24 16.59 -34.84
C TYR A 789 14.16 18.04 -34.38
N GLN A 790 15.13 18.41 -33.53
CA GLN A 790 15.45 19.78 -33.15
C GLN A 790 15.86 20.64 -34.34
N CYS A 791 15.47 21.91 -34.28
CA CYS A 791 16.30 23.09 -34.59
C CYS A 791 15.99 24.14 -33.52
#